data_AF-A0A0B8NQC5-F1
#
_entry.id   AF-A0A0B8NQC5-F1
#
_cell.length_a   1.000
_cell.length_b   1.000
_cell.length_c   1.000
_cell.angle_alpha   90.00
_cell.angle_beta   90.00
_cell.angle_gamma   90.00
#
_symmetry.space_group_name_H-M   'P 1'
#
loop_
_entity.id
_entity.type
_entity.pdbx_description
1 polymer ?
#
loop_
_entity_poly.entity_id
_entity_poly.type
_entity_poly.pdbx_seq_one_letter_code
_entity_poly.pdbx_strand_id
1 'polypeptide(L)'
;MTGSALLKGSVTAQNLNLQGSGSVERVVDNCETTPQLPEICEYVPEYLQTNYYFNGNSAGGITITGVANSIVFPLDDYRMAFATGQFSGATCEFPSANGLCSTDSIDATKKLDLPMDLPPFQTGTATQECAADATCDISGNVLNNLLLRARSTLNVPAGEYWIENITIRARAQLVTEPGTVIHYKNLFIATNSNNGNAGSINPNGGPDDLLLIGHGASSNISLNSNVIITGQIYIDPTASGGFQIVGSGNTINGGISAYRVEVSGANNTFNTSTSCPIEPPPGGGKTLLITPEAAQALTCDRIPVYFKVVNDSGFPISGYSASFTAVASPDNGSACWSEQQSGGSCTANSFTSSFVDGEKTLYLESTAVGNVNVSANVASDSLSDSAGPYRFVPFGFQFDPDPAKAIAGKPVSVTVKAVADTGGSCEVIENYSGTKDLDLSSTNYIEPQSGTKVVTADSTNITFNQGEGIIDFSYFDAGHVSVTVSDPEWTKEECGAQCDDHQGDWTGLSGDADLEVRPYTLALCDITASASGVTNPQGTSFSGNGFVAAGYAFSSVLKPIIWNEAIQSSVQWIYLPTEKIIVTTRQLLTSPNRGLTQLRSRYRFQMINLTLQPMATQECSQETYPRFTPVVTMSYTHLTV
;
A
#
# COMPACT_ATOMS: atom_id res chain seq x y z
N MET A 1 -4.03 -46.60 -55.51
CA MET A 1 -4.68 -45.30 -55.23
C MET A 1 -3.58 -44.29 -55.00
N THR A 2 -3.38 -43.35 -55.92
CA THR A 2 -2.40 -42.27 -55.80
C THR A 2 -3.03 -41.13 -54.99
N GLY A 3 -2.74 -41.07 -53.69
CA GLY A 3 -3.16 -39.97 -52.83
C GLY A 3 -2.11 -38.86 -52.81
N SER A 4 -2.53 -37.61 -52.97
CA SER A 4 -1.72 -36.43 -52.70
C SER A 4 -2.01 -35.93 -51.28
N ALA A 5 -0.97 -35.75 -50.46
CA ALA A 5 -1.07 -35.12 -49.15
C ALA A 5 -0.42 -33.73 -49.20
N LEU A 6 -1.17 -32.69 -48.79
CA LEU A 6 -0.68 -31.32 -48.62
C LEU A 6 -0.71 -31.00 -47.13
N LEU A 7 0.46 -30.74 -46.54
CA LEU A 7 0.62 -30.30 -45.17
C LEU A 7 0.86 -28.79 -45.16
N LYS A 8 0.00 -28.05 -44.45
CA LYS A 8 0.13 -26.61 -44.21
C LYS A 8 0.35 -26.37 -42.72
N GLY A 9 1.42 -25.66 -42.38
CA GLY A 9 1.80 -25.33 -41.00
C GLY A 9 3.05 -26.06 -40.50
N SER A 10 3.38 -25.84 -39.23
CA SER A 10 4.58 -26.36 -38.57
C SER A 10 4.40 -27.83 -38.16
N VAL A 11 5.35 -28.71 -38.52
CA VAL A 11 5.33 -30.15 -38.19
C VAL A 11 6.56 -30.51 -37.39
N THR A 12 6.38 -31.11 -36.22
CA THR A 12 7.47 -31.67 -35.41
C THR A 12 7.29 -33.18 -35.29
N ALA A 13 8.20 -33.97 -35.87
CA ALA A 13 8.17 -35.44 -35.80
C ALA A 13 9.59 -36.01 -35.81
N GLN A 14 9.82 -37.11 -35.08
CA GLN A 14 11.11 -37.80 -35.07
C GLN A 14 11.45 -38.47 -36.42
N ASN A 15 10.44 -38.91 -37.17
CA ASN A 15 10.53 -39.37 -38.55
C ASN A 15 9.24 -39.00 -39.29
N LEU A 16 9.32 -38.19 -40.34
CA LEU A 16 8.20 -37.87 -41.23
C LEU A 16 8.45 -38.53 -42.59
N ASN A 17 7.62 -39.50 -42.96
CA ASN A 17 7.71 -40.19 -44.26
C ASN A 17 6.47 -39.91 -45.09
N LEU A 18 6.60 -39.03 -46.10
CA LEU A 18 5.53 -38.71 -47.04
C LEU A 18 5.70 -39.60 -48.28
N GLN A 19 4.81 -40.55 -48.50
CA GLN A 19 4.82 -41.39 -49.70
C GLN A 19 3.83 -40.86 -50.75
N GLY A 20 4.30 -40.69 -51.98
CA GLY A 20 3.54 -40.12 -53.10
C GLY A 20 4.05 -38.72 -53.51
N SER A 21 3.29 -38.01 -54.34
CA SER A 21 3.61 -36.66 -54.81
C SER A 21 3.15 -35.59 -53.80
N GLY A 22 3.80 -35.53 -52.64
CA GLY A 22 3.55 -34.51 -51.60
C GLY A 22 4.45 -33.29 -51.72
N SER A 23 3.94 -32.11 -51.37
CA SER A 23 4.68 -30.84 -51.30
C SER A 23 4.54 -30.20 -49.92
N VAL A 24 5.60 -29.55 -49.43
CA VAL A 24 5.61 -28.80 -48.16
C VAL A 24 5.65 -27.31 -48.47
N GLU A 25 4.68 -26.56 -47.95
CA GLU A 25 4.62 -25.10 -48.11
C GLU A 25 4.78 -24.44 -46.73
N ARG A 26 5.81 -23.60 -46.57
CA ARG A 26 6.09 -22.90 -45.31
C ARG A 26 5.12 -21.73 -45.15
N VAL A 27 4.29 -21.76 -44.12
CA VAL A 27 3.57 -20.57 -43.63
C VAL A 27 4.54 -19.81 -42.74
N VAL A 28 4.87 -18.57 -43.10
CA VAL A 28 5.68 -17.68 -42.26
C VAL A 28 4.74 -17.11 -41.21
N ASP A 29 4.81 -17.62 -39.98
CA ASP A 29 4.14 -16.99 -38.84
C ASP A 29 4.95 -15.74 -38.47
N ASN A 30 4.33 -14.57 -38.65
CA ASN A 30 4.84 -13.29 -38.18
C ASN A 30 4.70 -13.21 -36.66
N CYS A 31 5.64 -13.78 -35.92
CA CYS A 31 5.82 -13.49 -34.50
C CYS A 31 6.90 -12.41 -34.35
N GLU A 32 6.53 -11.15 -34.60
CA GLU A 32 7.33 -10.03 -34.09
C GLU A 32 7.00 -9.88 -32.60
N THR A 33 7.93 -10.25 -31.72
CA THR A 33 7.88 -9.90 -30.30
C THR A 33 8.18 -8.41 -30.18
N THR A 34 7.15 -7.59 -29.97
CA THR A 34 7.34 -6.16 -29.71
C THR A 34 8.07 -6.00 -28.36
N PRO A 35 9.22 -5.30 -28.30
CA PRO A 35 9.91 -5.03 -27.03
C PRO A 35 8.96 -4.35 -26.04
N GLN A 36 8.91 -4.84 -24.80
CA GLN A 36 8.15 -4.20 -23.73
C GLN A 36 8.83 -2.89 -23.36
N LEU A 37 8.07 -1.79 -23.41
CA LEU A 37 8.55 -0.46 -23.08
C LEU A 37 8.82 -0.31 -21.57
N PRO A 38 9.81 0.52 -21.18
CA PRO A 38 10.01 0.93 -19.80
C PRO A 38 8.72 1.48 -19.14
N GLU A 39 8.51 1.12 -17.89
CA GLU A 39 7.38 1.58 -17.08
C GLU A 39 7.68 2.99 -16.54
N ILE A 40 6.70 3.91 -16.61
CA ILE A 40 6.92 5.33 -16.29
C ILE A 40 7.26 5.54 -14.81
N CYS A 41 6.56 4.87 -13.90
CA CYS A 41 6.65 5.09 -12.46
C CYS A 41 7.96 4.63 -11.85
N GLU A 42 8.66 3.68 -12.47
CA GLU A 42 10.03 3.35 -12.12
C GLU A 42 10.97 4.56 -12.29
N TYR A 43 10.75 5.39 -13.32
CA TYR A 43 11.61 6.53 -13.63
C TYR A 43 11.11 7.83 -13.01
N VAL A 44 9.80 8.07 -13.08
CA VAL A 44 9.13 9.31 -12.67
C VAL A 44 7.95 8.96 -11.77
N PRO A 45 8.20 8.50 -10.53
CA PRO A 45 7.15 8.04 -9.61
C PRO A 45 6.22 9.16 -9.14
N GLU A 46 6.67 10.42 -9.19
CA GLU A 46 5.91 11.58 -8.69
C GLU A 46 5.98 12.79 -9.63
N TYR A 47 5.37 13.90 -9.19
CA TYR A 47 5.21 15.15 -9.94
C TYR A 47 6.52 15.92 -10.18
N LEU A 48 7.33 16.09 -9.15
CA LEU A 48 8.59 16.84 -9.21
C LEU A 48 9.48 16.38 -8.06
N GLN A 49 10.59 15.72 -8.38
CA GLN A 49 11.41 15.01 -7.41
C GLN A 49 12.89 14.96 -7.80
N THR A 50 13.72 14.69 -6.79
CA THR A 50 15.09 14.26 -7.03
C THR A 50 15.16 12.77 -7.34
N ASN A 51 16.10 12.39 -8.21
CA ASN A 51 16.56 11.01 -8.35
C ASN A 51 17.94 10.78 -7.71
N TYR A 52 18.43 11.73 -6.91
CA TYR A 52 19.73 11.63 -6.25
C TYR A 52 19.56 11.43 -4.75
N TYR A 53 19.87 10.23 -4.29
CA TYR A 53 19.74 9.81 -2.90
C TYR A 53 21.09 9.47 -2.29
N PHE A 54 21.34 9.96 -1.07
CA PHE A 54 22.53 9.64 -0.30
C PHE A 54 22.12 9.07 1.05
N ASN A 55 22.59 7.86 1.37
CA ASN A 55 22.20 7.12 2.58
C ASN A 55 20.67 6.99 2.76
N GLY A 56 19.93 6.83 1.65
CA GLY A 56 18.47 6.68 1.67
C GLY A 56 17.67 7.95 1.96
N ASN A 57 18.29 9.13 1.90
CA ASN A 57 17.61 10.43 1.96
C ASN A 57 17.80 11.20 0.66
N SER A 58 16.84 12.05 0.33
CA SER A 58 16.95 12.98 -0.78
C SER A 58 18.22 13.83 -0.63
N ALA A 59 19.02 13.93 -1.70
CA ALA A 59 20.28 14.67 -1.72
C ALA A 59 20.35 15.72 -2.84
N GLY A 60 19.42 15.69 -3.80
CA GLY A 60 19.29 16.73 -4.82
C GLY A 60 18.58 17.99 -4.33
N GLY A 61 18.52 19.00 -5.21
CA GLY A 61 17.95 20.31 -4.85
C GLY A 61 17.15 20.98 -5.96
N ILE A 62 16.19 21.80 -5.54
CA ILE A 62 15.40 22.66 -6.42
C ILE A 62 15.67 24.14 -6.11
N THR A 63 15.86 24.95 -7.14
CA THR A 63 16.10 26.39 -7.02
C THR A 63 15.28 27.14 -8.07
N ILE A 64 14.37 28.00 -7.62
CA ILE A 64 13.57 28.87 -8.49
C ILE A 64 13.73 30.31 -8.00
N THR A 65 14.48 31.13 -8.73
CA THR A 65 14.85 32.49 -8.33
C THR A 65 14.30 33.59 -9.23
N GLY A 66 13.76 33.24 -10.40
CA GLY A 66 13.10 34.19 -11.29
C GLY A 66 11.65 34.50 -10.87
N VAL A 67 11.09 35.58 -11.42
CA VAL A 67 9.78 36.10 -11.02
C VAL A 67 8.62 35.43 -11.77
N ALA A 68 7.46 35.34 -11.10
CA ALA A 68 6.21 34.88 -11.68
C ALA A 68 6.28 33.46 -12.26
N ASN A 69 7.14 32.60 -11.71
CA ASN A 69 7.13 31.18 -12.02
C ASN A 69 5.99 30.51 -11.25
N SER A 70 5.35 29.51 -11.85
CA SER A 70 4.26 28.75 -11.23
C SER A 70 4.54 27.25 -11.32
N ILE A 71 4.29 26.56 -10.21
CA ILE A 71 4.28 25.10 -10.13
C ILE A 71 2.87 24.68 -9.71
N VAL A 72 2.18 23.97 -10.59
CA VAL A 72 0.81 23.50 -10.39
C VAL A 72 0.84 22.03 -10.02
N PHE A 73 0.29 21.70 -8.86
CA PHE A 73 0.16 20.33 -8.35
C PHE A 73 -1.30 19.86 -8.46
N PRO A 74 -1.55 18.62 -8.92
CA PRO A 74 -2.89 18.04 -8.95
C PRO A 74 -3.45 17.66 -7.58
N LEU A 75 -2.63 17.69 -6.52
CA LEU A 75 -2.95 17.19 -5.19
C LEU A 75 -2.60 18.23 -4.12
N ASP A 76 -3.55 18.50 -3.23
CA ASP A 76 -3.35 19.39 -2.08
C ASP A 76 -2.23 18.89 -1.16
N ASP A 77 -1.56 19.84 -0.49
CA ASP A 77 -0.48 19.60 0.48
C ASP A 77 0.71 18.76 -0.04
N TYR A 78 0.85 18.62 -1.37
CA TYR A 78 1.97 17.90 -1.96
C TYR A 78 3.30 18.59 -1.62
N ARG A 79 4.26 17.77 -1.16
CA ARG A 79 5.63 18.18 -0.88
C ARG A 79 6.60 17.44 -1.80
N MET A 80 7.46 18.20 -2.47
CA MET A 80 8.44 17.68 -3.42
C MET A 80 9.57 16.93 -2.71
N ALA A 81 10.01 15.78 -3.25
CA ALA A 81 11.15 15.03 -2.72
C ALA A 81 12.49 15.68 -3.12
N PHE A 82 12.96 16.66 -2.34
CA PHE A 82 14.29 17.25 -2.49
C PHE A 82 14.95 17.44 -1.12
N ALA A 83 16.28 17.49 -1.08
CA ALA A 83 17.00 17.80 0.16
C ALA A 83 16.89 19.28 0.53
N THR A 84 16.86 20.15 -0.48
CA THR A 84 16.94 21.60 -0.34
C THR A 84 16.08 22.30 -1.37
N GLY A 85 15.53 23.45 -0.95
CA GLY A 85 14.73 24.33 -1.79
C GLY A 85 15.09 25.77 -1.59
N GLN A 86 15.23 26.49 -2.69
CA GLN A 86 15.32 27.94 -2.67
C GLN A 86 14.30 28.52 -3.63
N PHE A 87 13.34 29.28 -3.10
CA PHE A 87 12.27 29.89 -3.89
C PHE A 87 12.30 31.41 -3.72
N SER A 88 12.19 32.14 -4.83
CA SER A 88 12.04 33.59 -4.86
C SER A 88 10.99 33.96 -5.90
N GLY A 89 9.79 34.33 -5.46
CA GLY A 89 8.72 34.76 -6.36
C GLY A 89 8.07 33.65 -7.20
N ALA A 90 8.23 32.39 -6.80
CA ALA A 90 7.52 31.24 -7.37
C ALA A 90 6.22 30.96 -6.60
N THR A 91 5.15 30.67 -7.33
CA THR A 91 3.85 30.29 -6.76
C THR A 91 3.69 28.77 -6.86
N CYS A 92 3.26 28.15 -5.77
CA CYS A 92 2.82 26.77 -5.72
C CYS A 92 1.28 26.80 -5.69
N GLU A 93 0.68 26.21 -6.72
CA GLU A 93 -0.76 26.18 -6.94
C GLU A 93 -1.29 24.77 -6.69
N PHE A 94 -2.29 24.66 -5.82
CA PHE A 94 -2.95 23.42 -5.44
C PHE A 94 -4.46 23.53 -5.71
N PRO A 95 -5.21 22.41 -5.78
CA PRO A 95 -6.65 22.44 -6.05
C PRO A 95 -7.46 23.35 -5.10
N SER A 96 -7.10 23.39 -3.81
CA SER A 96 -7.81 24.14 -2.78
C SER A 96 -7.11 25.42 -2.31
N ALA A 97 -5.82 25.59 -2.62
CA ALA A 97 -5.00 26.67 -2.09
C ALA A 97 -3.91 27.12 -3.06
N ASN A 98 -3.59 28.42 -3.07
CA ASN A 98 -2.47 28.98 -3.81
C ASN A 98 -1.58 29.77 -2.85
N GLY A 99 -0.27 29.59 -2.96
CA GLY A 99 0.69 30.25 -2.09
C GLY A 99 2.05 30.42 -2.72
N LEU A 100 2.94 31.18 -2.08
CA LEU A 100 4.34 31.20 -2.49
C LEU A 100 4.98 29.85 -2.13
N CYS A 101 5.73 29.27 -3.06
CA CYS A 101 6.56 28.11 -2.74
C CYS A 101 7.58 28.51 -1.66
N SER A 102 7.80 27.62 -0.70
CA SER A 102 8.75 27.83 0.39
C SER A 102 9.54 26.56 0.65
N THR A 103 10.43 26.59 1.63
CA THR A 103 11.12 25.37 2.12
C THR A 103 10.13 24.32 2.63
N ASP A 104 8.92 24.70 3.04
CA ASP A 104 7.89 23.77 3.52
C ASP A 104 7.21 23.01 2.37
N SER A 105 7.37 23.49 1.12
CA SER A 105 6.94 22.79 -0.09
C SER A 105 7.80 21.57 -0.44
N ILE A 106 8.79 21.25 0.41
CA ILE A 106 9.74 20.15 0.24
C ILE A 106 9.65 19.17 1.41
N ASP A 107 9.80 17.89 1.09
CA ASP A 107 9.99 16.82 2.06
C ASP A 107 11.31 16.08 1.75
N ALA A 108 12.35 16.41 2.53
CA ALA A 108 13.66 15.76 2.41
C ALA A 108 13.67 14.31 2.92
N THR A 109 12.66 13.91 3.68
CA THR A 109 12.54 12.57 4.27
C THR A 109 11.81 11.60 3.36
N LYS A 110 11.14 12.11 2.31
CA LYS A 110 10.45 11.30 1.31
C LYS A 110 11.41 10.35 0.61
N LYS A 111 11.07 9.06 0.61
CA LYS A 111 11.88 7.98 0.03
C LYS A 111 11.19 7.47 -1.22
N LEU A 112 11.89 7.57 -2.33
CA LEU A 112 11.47 7.03 -3.63
C LEU A 112 12.50 5.99 -4.06
N ASP A 113 12.07 5.00 -4.83
CA ASP A 113 12.95 3.95 -5.38
C ASP A 113 13.78 4.50 -6.56
N LEU A 114 14.66 5.47 -6.28
CA LEU A 114 15.51 6.18 -7.23
C LEU A 114 16.97 6.27 -6.71
N PRO A 115 17.98 6.43 -7.60
CA PRO A 115 17.88 6.46 -9.07
C PRO A 115 17.64 5.08 -9.68
N MET A 116 17.09 5.06 -10.89
CA MET A 116 17.01 3.86 -11.71
C MET A 116 18.38 3.48 -12.28
N ASP A 117 18.67 2.17 -12.30
CA ASP A 117 19.81 1.63 -13.02
C ASP A 117 19.52 1.62 -14.52
N LEU A 118 20.09 2.58 -15.24
CA LEU A 118 19.79 2.77 -16.65
C LEU A 118 20.39 1.65 -17.52
N PRO A 119 19.63 1.10 -18.47
CA PRO A 119 20.19 0.17 -19.46
C PRO A 119 21.31 0.84 -20.28
N PRO A 120 22.32 0.07 -20.75
CA PRO A 120 23.39 0.60 -21.59
C PRO A 120 22.84 1.30 -22.84
N PHE A 121 23.36 2.49 -23.14
CA PHE A 121 22.90 3.26 -24.29
C PHE A 121 23.15 2.56 -25.63
N GLN A 122 22.11 2.39 -26.43
CA GLN A 122 22.23 1.84 -27.79
C GLN A 122 22.71 2.92 -28.77
N THR A 123 23.93 2.77 -29.28
CA THR A 123 24.51 3.70 -30.25
C THR A 123 24.29 3.22 -31.68
N GLY A 124 23.73 4.09 -32.52
CA GLY A 124 23.61 3.89 -33.97
C GLY A 124 24.56 4.80 -34.75
N THR A 125 24.63 4.61 -36.07
CA THR A 125 25.35 5.53 -36.99
C THR A 125 24.40 6.35 -37.86
N ALA A 126 23.12 5.99 -37.89
CA ALA A 126 22.09 6.63 -38.71
C ALA A 126 21.87 8.09 -38.29
N THR A 127 21.62 8.96 -39.27
CA THR A 127 21.29 10.37 -39.05
C THR A 127 20.02 10.69 -39.82
N GLN A 128 19.09 11.39 -39.18
CA GLN A 128 17.85 11.85 -39.80
C GLN A 128 17.73 13.36 -39.69
N GLU A 129 17.38 14.00 -40.80
CA GLU A 129 17.03 15.41 -40.85
C GLU A 129 15.60 15.56 -41.36
N CYS A 130 14.74 16.23 -40.58
CA CYS A 130 13.45 16.69 -41.05
C CYS A 130 13.61 18.12 -41.58
N ALA A 131 13.40 18.30 -42.89
CA ALA A 131 13.62 19.55 -43.60
C ALA A 131 12.70 20.68 -43.10
N ALA A 132 13.10 21.93 -43.34
CA ALA A 132 12.30 23.08 -42.91
C ALA A 132 10.92 23.04 -43.56
N ASP A 133 9.88 23.41 -42.81
CA ASP A 133 8.49 23.43 -43.27
C ASP A 133 7.93 22.05 -43.72
N ALA A 134 8.61 20.95 -43.39
CA ALA A 134 8.19 19.61 -43.75
C ALA A 134 7.53 18.86 -42.58
N THR A 135 6.68 17.90 -42.91
CA THR A 135 6.26 16.84 -42.00
C THR A 135 7.02 15.56 -42.36
N CYS A 136 7.61 14.91 -41.36
CA CYS A 136 8.41 13.71 -41.53
C CYS A 136 7.98 12.67 -40.49
N ASP A 137 8.22 11.39 -40.79
CA ASP A 137 8.12 10.31 -39.82
C ASP A 137 9.52 9.84 -39.43
N ILE A 138 9.70 9.37 -38.20
CA ILE A 138 10.98 8.86 -37.73
C ILE A 138 11.40 7.62 -38.54
N SER A 139 12.67 7.59 -38.98
CA SER A 139 13.23 6.53 -39.82
C SER A 139 14.16 5.66 -38.98
N GLY A 140 13.57 4.74 -38.20
CA GLY A 140 14.27 3.79 -37.35
C GLY A 140 14.26 4.17 -35.86
N ASN A 141 14.65 3.20 -35.03
CA ASN A 141 14.60 3.29 -33.58
C ASN A 141 15.96 3.56 -32.92
N VAL A 142 17.07 3.53 -33.66
CA VAL A 142 18.41 3.83 -33.13
C VAL A 142 19.12 4.83 -34.05
N LEU A 143 19.37 6.04 -33.56
CA LEU A 143 19.91 7.18 -34.32
C LEU A 143 21.11 7.82 -33.60
N ASN A 144 22.14 8.20 -34.35
CA ASN A 144 23.22 9.04 -33.85
C ASN A 144 22.78 10.51 -33.76
N ASN A 145 22.12 11.02 -34.80
CA ASN A 145 21.70 12.41 -34.88
C ASN A 145 20.28 12.53 -35.45
N LEU A 146 19.44 13.29 -34.75
CA LEU A 146 18.13 13.71 -35.22
C LEU A 146 18.05 15.24 -35.24
N LEU A 147 17.85 15.81 -36.42
CA LEU A 147 17.75 17.25 -36.63
C LEU A 147 16.39 17.64 -37.20
N LEU A 148 15.61 18.40 -36.44
CA LEU A 148 14.37 19.02 -36.91
C LEU A 148 14.67 20.47 -37.29
N ARG A 149 14.52 20.83 -38.57
CA ARG A 149 14.73 22.19 -39.06
C ARG A 149 13.54 23.09 -38.74
N ALA A 150 13.66 24.38 -39.04
CA ALA A 150 12.65 25.35 -38.63
C ALA A 150 11.26 24.99 -39.17
N ARG A 151 10.23 25.09 -38.32
CA ARG A 151 8.81 24.80 -38.66
C ARG A 151 8.54 23.38 -39.17
N SER A 152 9.44 22.43 -38.91
CA SER A 152 9.21 21.03 -39.29
C SER A 152 8.44 20.28 -38.20
N THR A 153 7.67 19.27 -38.57
CA THR A 153 7.00 18.35 -37.64
C THR A 153 7.53 16.94 -37.86
N LEU A 154 8.09 16.31 -36.82
CA LEU A 154 8.44 14.90 -36.82
C LEU A 154 7.38 14.11 -36.06
N ASN A 155 6.77 13.12 -36.72
CA ASN A 155 5.89 12.16 -36.07
C ASN A 155 6.71 10.95 -35.60
N VAL A 156 6.49 10.56 -34.36
CA VAL A 156 7.13 9.41 -33.72
C VAL A 156 6.00 8.48 -33.23
N PRO A 157 5.78 7.32 -33.87
CA PRO A 157 4.77 6.37 -33.42
C PRO A 157 5.19 5.71 -32.11
N ALA A 158 4.25 5.05 -31.45
CA ALA A 158 4.49 4.33 -30.20
C ALA A 158 5.68 3.35 -30.34
N GLY A 159 6.55 3.30 -29.34
CA GLY A 159 7.78 2.50 -29.39
C GLY A 159 8.95 3.09 -28.60
N GLU A 160 10.07 2.38 -28.63
CA GLU A 160 11.31 2.74 -27.92
C GLU A 160 12.35 3.26 -28.91
N TYR A 161 12.91 4.43 -28.63
CA TYR A 161 13.86 5.12 -29.50
C TYR A 161 15.13 5.50 -28.74
N TRP A 162 16.28 5.24 -29.34
CA TRP A 162 17.61 5.53 -28.82
C TRP A 162 18.30 6.55 -29.71
N ILE A 163 18.32 7.81 -29.29
CA ILE A 163 18.77 8.93 -30.12
C ILE A 163 19.89 9.69 -29.42
N GLU A 164 21.13 9.54 -29.90
CA GLU A 164 22.28 10.10 -29.19
C GLU A 164 22.23 11.64 -29.13
N ASN A 165 21.92 12.30 -30.25
CA ASN A 165 21.82 13.76 -30.32
C ASN A 165 20.49 14.21 -30.94
N ILE A 166 19.66 14.90 -30.19
CA ILE A 166 18.40 15.51 -30.66
C ILE A 166 18.58 17.01 -30.75
N THR A 167 18.35 17.58 -31.93
CA THR A 167 18.33 19.03 -32.17
C THR A 167 17.00 19.47 -32.75
N ILE A 168 16.25 20.29 -32.01
CA ILE A 168 14.97 20.85 -32.43
C ILE A 168 15.15 22.34 -32.72
N ARG A 169 14.96 22.78 -33.96
CA ARG A 169 15.10 24.19 -34.34
C ARG A 169 13.80 24.98 -34.12
N ALA A 170 13.85 26.28 -34.40
CA ALA A 170 12.76 27.22 -34.15
C ALA A 170 11.41 26.76 -34.76
N ARG A 171 10.34 26.73 -33.95
CA ARG A 171 8.99 26.27 -34.30
C ARG A 171 8.90 24.82 -34.78
N ALA A 172 9.96 24.03 -34.63
CA ALA A 172 9.90 22.62 -34.97
C ALA A 172 9.21 21.83 -33.85
N GLN A 173 8.52 20.76 -34.20
CA GLN A 173 7.74 19.95 -33.28
C GLN A 173 8.15 18.48 -33.42
N LEU A 174 8.49 17.85 -32.30
CA LEU A 174 8.53 16.40 -32.19
C LEU A 174 7.18 15.98 -31.59
N VAL A 175 6.37 15.22 -32.31
CA VAL A 175 5.03 14.77 -31.90
C VAL A 175 5.06 13.26 -31.72
N THR A 176 4.55 12.77 -30.60
CA THR A 176 4.60 11.36 -30.22
C THR A 176 3.20 10.78 -30.11
N GLU A 177 3.05 9.49 -30.41
CA GLU A 177 1.86 8.72 -30.04
C GLU A 177 1.96 8.20 -28.59
N PRO A 178 0.84 7.89 -27.91
CA PRO A 178 0.86 7.31 -26.57
C PRO A 178 1.70 6.02 -26.50
N GLY A 179 2.52 5.88 -25.46
CA GLY A 179 3.45 4.76 -25.32
C GLY A 179 4.75 4.96 -26.12
N THR A 180 5.29 6.18 -26.13
CA THR A 180 6.60 6.48 -26.73
C THR A 180 7.65 6.65 -25.64
N VAL A 181 8.80 5.98 -25.79
CA VAL A 181 9.96 6.13 -24.91
C VAL A 181 11.16 6.59 -25.73
N ILE A 182 11.81 7.69 -25.34
CA ILE A 182 12.99 8.23 -26.02
C ILE A 182 14.16 8.32 -25.05
N HIS A 183 15.15 7.46 -25.29
CA HIS A 183 16.47 7.52 -24.67
C HIS A 183 17.35 8.52 -25.43
N TYR A 184 18.00 9.45 -24.72
CA TYR A 184 18.90 10.43 -25.34
C TYR A 184 20.17 10.68 -24.54
N LYS A 185 21.25 11.14 -25.20
CA LYS A 185 22.44 11.67 -24.50
C LYS A 185 22.54 13.18 -24.54
N ASN A 186 22.11 13.81 -25.64
CA ASN A 186 22.12 15.27 -25.79
C ASN A 186 20.79 15.74 -26.38
N LEU A 187 20.13 16.68 -25.71
CA LEU A 187 18.90 17.33 -26.18
C LEU A 187 19.11 18.84 -26.27
N PHE A 188 19.00 19.39 -27.47
CA PHE A 188 19.09 20.82 -27.72
C PHE A 188 17.85 21.35 -28.42
N ILE A 189 17.18 22.32 -27.79
CA ILE A 189 16.02 23.00 -28.35
C ILE A 189 16.41 24.45 -28.62
N ALA A 190 16.47 24.83 -29.89
CA ALA A 190 16.84 26.17 -30.28
C ALA A 190 15.70 27.15 -30.00
N THR A 191 16.06 28.27 -29.39
CA THR A 191 15.20 29.43 -29.23
C THR A 191 15.78 30.59 -30.02
N ASN A 192 14.99 31.25 -30.84
CA ASN A 192 15.33 32.52 -31.46
C ASN A 192 14.89 33.66 -30.55
N SER A 193 15.81 34.61 -30.34
CA SER A 193 15.71 35.73 -29.40
C SER A 193 14.58 36.74 -29.68
N ASN A 194 13.80 36.55 -30.76
CA ASN A 194 12.77 37.46 -31.20
C ASN A 194 11.40 36.73 -31.25
N ASN A 195 10.65 36.83 -30.15
CA ASN A 195 9.22 36.56 -29.98
C ASN A 195 8.64 35.21 -30.51
N GLY A 196 8.54 34.21 -29.62
CA GLY A 196 7.50 33.15 -29.68
C GLY A 196 7.77 31.96 -30.61
N ASN A 197 9.03 31.63 -30.89
CA ASN A 197 9.39 30.73 -31.99
C ASN A 197 10.24 29.53 -31.56
N ALA A 198 10.12 29.04 -30.32
CA ALA A 198 10.90 27.90 -29.87
C ALA A 198 10.44 26.58 -30.52
N GLY A 199 11.31 25.57 -30.48
CA GLY A 199 10.89 24.20 -30.70
C GLY A 199 10.02 23.66 -29.56
N SER A 200 9.32 22.56 -29.81
CA SER A 200 8.47 21.90 -28.81
C SER A 200 8.54 20.39 -28.92
N ILE A 201 8.30 19.71 -27.80
CA ILE A 201 8.23 18.26 -27.69
C ILE A 201 6.83 17.91 -27.18
N ASN A 202 6.15 17.09 -27.96
CA ASN A 202 4.80 16.60 -27.75
C ASN A 202 3.79 17.70 -27.30
N PRO A 203 3.75 18.88 -27.96
CA PRO A 203 3.00 20.03 -27.44
C PRO A 203 1.49 19.82 -27.30
N ASN A 204 0.92 18.81 -27.96
CA ASN A 204 -0.51 18.50 -27.97
C ASN A 204 -0.86 17.14 -27.34
N GLY A 205 0.12 16.38 -26.85
CA GLY A 205 -0.10 15.07 -26.24
C GLY A 205 -0.39 15.14 -24.74
N GLY A 206 -0.68 13.98 -24.15
CA GLY A 206 -0.76 13.77 -22.72
C GLY A 206 0.63 13.62 -22.08
N PRO A 207 0.78 13.98 -20.79
CA PRO A 207 2.02 13.81 -20.04
C PRO A 207 2.56 12.37 -20.03
N ASP A 208 1.69 11.37 -19.97
CA ASP A 208 2.08 9.95 -19.94
C ASP A 208 2.24 9.34 -21.34
N ASP A 209 2.03 10.11 -22.41
CA ASP A 209 2.23 9.63 -23.79
C ASP A 209 3.72 9.45 -24.13
N LEU A 210 4.60 10.17 -23.41
CA LEU A 210 6.02 10.25 -23.67
C LEU A 210 6.85 10.13 -22.39
N LEU A 211 7.79 9.17 -22.36
CA LEU A 211 8.87 9.10 -21.38
C LEU A 211 10.20 9.50 -22.04
N LEU A 212 10.83 10.57 -21.55
CA LEU A 212 12.17 11.02 -21.93
C LEU A 212 13.19 10.54 -20.90
N ILE A 213 14.18 9.75 -21.34
CA ILE A 213 15.24 9.20 -20.48
C ILE A 213 16.59 9.73 -20.95
N GLY A 214 17.19 10.62 -20.16
CA GLY A 214 18.52 11.16 -20.39
C GLY A 214 19.61 10.26 -19.82
N HIS A 215 20.63 9.92 -20.61
CA HIS A 215 21.74 9.03 -20.26
C HIS A 215 23.07 9.77 -20.11
N GLY A 216 23.73 9.59 -18.96
CA GLY A 216 25.09 10.06 -18.71
C GLY A 216 25.24 11.57 -18.52
N ALA A 217 26.50 11.99 -18.41
CA ALA A 217 26.90 13.33 -17.93
C ALA A 217 26.42 14.53 -18.78
N SER A 218 26.05 14.30 -20.04
CA SER A 218 25.63 15.33 -21.01
C SER A 218 24.11 15.40 -21.21
N SER A 219 23.34 14.58 -20.50
CA SER A 219 21.89 14.45 -20.68
C SER A 219 21.05 15.56 -20.05
N ASN A 220 21.71 16.62 -19.57
CA ASN A 220 21.01 17.78 -19.00
C ASN A 220 20.08 18.43 -20.03
N ILE A 221 18.95 18.95 -19.55
CA ILE A 221 18.03 19.76 -20.34
C ILE A 221 18.22 21.21 -19.94
N SER A 222 18.51 22.08 -20.92
CA SER A 222 18.61 23.52 -20.70
C SER A 222 17.65 24.26 -21.62
N LEU A 223 16.67 24.91 -21.03
CA LEU A 223 15.63 25.66 -21.73
C LEU A 223 15.90 27.16 -21.65
N ASN A 224 15.66 27.83 -22.77
CA ASN A 224 15.73 29.28 -22.83
C ASN A 224 14.32 29.86 -22.73
N SER A 225 13.65 30.23 -23.82
CA SER A 225 12.35 30.90 -23.75
C SER A 225 11.30 30.29 -24.69
N ASN A 226 10.04 30.24 -24.23
CA ASN A 226 8.85 29.79 -24.98
C ASN A 226 8.87 28.32 -25.46
N VAL A 227 9.62 27.44 -24.79
CA VAL A 227 9.62 26.00 -25.08
C VAL A 227 8.42 25.33 -24.41
N ILE A 228 7.79 24.39 -25.12
CA ILE A 228 6.78 23.48 -24.56
C ILE A 228 7.32 22.06 -24.60
N ILE A 229 7.32 21.39 -23.44
CA ILE A 229 7.60 19.96 -23.33
C ILE A 229 6.43 19.31 -22.60
N THR A 230 5.79 18.33 -23.21
CA THR A 230 4.81 17.47 -22.54
C THR A 230 5.32 16.03 -22.51
N GLY A 231 5.54 15.49 -21.31
CA GLY A 231 6.11 14.17 -21.13
C GLY A 231 6.64 13.97 -19.71
N GLN A 232 6.84 12.72 -19.33
CA GLN A 232 7.57 12.31 -18.13
C GLN A 232 9.07 12.39 -18.40
N ILE A 233 9.83 13.05 -17.53
CA ILE A 233 11.26 13.36 -17.76
C ILE A 233 12.12 12.74 -16.67
N TYR A 234 13.04 11.86 -17.07
CA TYR A 234 14.12 11.35 -16.22
C TYR A 234 15.47 11.80 -16.75
N ILE A 235 16.29 12.42 -15.89
CA ILE A 235 17.67 12.82 -16.24
C ILE A 235 18.62 12.09 -15.30
N ASP A 236 19.51 11.27 -15.85
CA ASP A 236 20.56 10.55 -15.12
C ASP A 236 21.23 11.44 -14.05
N PRO A 237 21.36 10.99 -12.78
CA PRO A 237 21.96 11.78 -11.71
C PRO A 237 23.44 12.13 -11.95
N THR A 238 24.11 11.47 -12.91
CA THR A 238 25.48 11.81 -13.34
C THR A 238 25.53 13.03 -14.27
N ALA A 239 24.38 13.55 -14.73
CA ALA A 239 24.30 14.75 -15.55
C ALA A 239 24.96 15.96 -14.85
N SER A 240 25.69 16.78 -15.60
CA SER A 240 26.42 17.91 -15.04
C SER A 240 25.54 19.13 -14.67
N GLY A 241 24.33 19.23 -15.23
CA GLY A 241 23.42 20.37 -15.05
C GLY A 241 21.98 20.04 -14.63
N GLY A 242 21.51 18.81 -14.80
CA GLY A 242 20.15 18.40 -14.45
C GLY A 242 19.10 19.04 -15.37
N PHE A 243 18.03 19.57 -14.79
CA PHE A 243 16.98 20.30 -15.51
C PHE A 243 17.08 21.80 -15.25
N GLN A 244 17.32 22.60 -16.28
CA GLN A 244 17.61 24.04 -16.15
C GLN A 244 16.73 24.89 -17.06
N ILE A 245 16.21 25.99 -16.53
CA ILE A 245 15.51 27.03 -17.29
C ILE A 245 16.14 28.39 -17.02
N VAL A 246 16.72 29.00 -18.06
CA VAL A 246 17.38 30.31 -17.97
C VAL A 246 16.50 31.44 -18.49
N GLY A 247 15.64 31.18 -19.48
CA GLY A 247 14.76 32.19 -20.06
C GLY A 247 13.30 32.06 -19.59
N SER A 248 12.39 32.61 -20.38
CA SER A 248 11.03 32.92 -19.91
C SER A 248 9.92 32.31 -20.76
N GLY A 249 8.74 32.10 -20.17
CA GLY A 249 7.55 31.66 -20.89
C GLY A 249 7.57 30.18 -21.29
N ASN A 250 8.36 29.34 -20.62
CA ASN A 250 8.37 27.91 -20.90
C ASN A 250 7.21 27.20 -20.18
N THR A 251 6.68 26.14 -20.79
CA THR A 251 5.62 25.30 -20.22
C THR A 251 6.06 23.85 -20.22
N ILE A 252 6.06 23.24 -19.04
CA ILE A 252 6.44 21.85 -18.85
C ILE A 252 5.20 21.13 -18.31
N ASN A 253 4.72 20.12 -19.03
CA ASN A 253 3.56 19.32 -18.64
C ASN A 253 4.01 17.89 -18.35
N GLY A 254 3.87 17.44 -17.11
CA GLY A 254 4.30 16.11 -16.66
C GLY A 254 5.26 16.14 -15.48
N GLY A 255 5.77 14.97 -15.13
CA GLY A 255 6.66 14.76 -14.01
C GLY A 255 8.15 14.90 -14.37
N ILE A 256 8.97 15.26 -13.38
CA ILE A 256 10.42 15.39 -13.55
C ILE A 256 11.17 14.71 -12.41
N SER A 257 12.03 13.76 -12.77
CA SER A 257 13.07 13.14 -11.92
C SER A 257 14.45 13.63 -12.35
N ALA A 258 15.08 14.49 -11.55
CA ALA A 258 16.43 14.98 -11.81
C ALA A 258 17.20 15.31 -10.53
N TYR A 259 18.53 15.14 -10.52
CA TYR A 259 19.32 15.46 -9.33
C TYR A 259 19.24 16.95 -8.95
N ARG A 260 19.02 17.83 -9.94
CA ARG A 260 18.91 19.28 -9.76
C ARG A 260 17.90 19.88 -10.73
N VAL A 261 17.03 20.75 -10.19
CA VAL A 261 16.10 21.57 -10.96
C VAL A 261 16.39 23.04 -10.68
N GLU A 262 16.74 23.82 -11.71
CA GLU A 262 17.15 25.22 -11.57
C GLU A 262 16.42 26.14 -12.54
N VAL A 263 15.71 27.14 -12.03
CA VAL A 263 14.93 28.11 -12.80
C VAL A 263 15.33 29.52 -12.39
N SER A 264 15.98 30.24 -13.31
CA SER A 264 16.40 31.64 -13.08
C SER A 264 15.62 32.64 -13.93
N GLY A 265 14.97 32.19 -15.00
CA GLY A 265 14.11 33.04 -15.83
C GLY A 265 12.69 33.21 -15.28
N ALA A 266 11.84 33.93 -16.01
CA ALA A 266 10.54 34.41 -15.50
C ALA A 266 9.34 33.81 -16.25
N ASN A 267 8.16 33.81 -15.62
CA ASN A 267 6.91 33.36 -16.24
C ASN A 267 6.98 31.92 -16.80
N ASN A 268 7.68 31.01 -16.11
CA ASN A 268 7.69 29.59 -16.47
C ASN A 268 6.62 28.84 -15.69
N THR A 269 5.98 27.86 -16.32
CA THR A 269 4.90 27.07 -15.74
C THR A 269 5.26 25.60 -15.77
N PHE A 270 5.15 24.96 -14.60
CA PHE A 270 5.22 23.51 -14.43
C PHE A 270 3.81 23.00 -14.13
N ASN A 271 3.15 22.40 -15.12
CA ASN A 271 1.88 21.70 -14.94
C ASN A 271 2.20 20.25 -14.60
N THR A 272 2.47 19.98 -13.32
CA THR A 272 2.91 18.66 -12.91
C THR A 272 1.77 17.65 -12.98
N SER A 273 2.06 16.44 -13.43
CA SER A 273 1.06 15.37 -13.61
C SER A 273 1.76 14.04 -13.87
N THR A 274 1.15 12.95 -13.42
CA THR A 274 1.60 11.58 -13.69
C THR A 274 0.46 10.61 -13.45
N SER A 275 0.43 9.49 -14.17
CA SER A 275 -0.48 8.36 -13.91
C SER A 275 -0.04 7.48 -12.73
N CYS A 276 1.11 7.75 -12.15
CA CYS A 276 1.66 6.92 -11.08
C CYS A 276 0.83 6.99 -9.80
N PRO A 277 0.71 5.86 -9.06
CA PRO A 277 0.04 5.85 -7.78
C PRO A 277 0.89 6.64 -6.78
N ILE A 278 0.52 7.90 -6.57
CA ILE A 278 1.13 8.75 -5.55
C ILE A 278 0.38 8.51 -4.24
N GLU A 279 1.09 8.06 -3.21
CA GLU A 279 0.56 8.09 -1.86
C GLU A 279 0.24 9.54 -1.52
N PRO A 280 -1.03 9.87 -1.18
CA PRO A 280 -1.34 11.22 -0.79
C PRO A 280 -0.43 11.62 0.38
N PRO A 281 0.04 12.88 0.43
CA PRO A 281 0.79 13.38 1.57
C PRO A 281 0.08 12.98 2.87
N PRO A 282 0.80 12.79 3.99
CA PRO A 282 0.20 12.59 5.30
C PRO A 282 -0.73 13.72 5.82
N GLY A 283 -1.29 14.55 4.94
CA GLY A 283 -2.25 15.62 5.20
C GLY A 283 -3.50 15.49 4.33
N GLY A 284 -4.34 14.51 4.65
CA GLY A 284 -5.79 14.68 4.58
C GLY A 284 -6.30 15.13 5.95
N GLY A 285 -7.60 15.35 6.13
CA GLY A 285 -8.18 15.63 7.44
C GLY A 285 -7.70 14.59 8.45
N LYS A 286 -6.97 15.02 9.47
CA LYS A 286 -6.58 14.14 10.58
C LYS A 286 -7.75 14.04 11.53
N THR A 287 -8.15 12.83 11.89
CA THR A 287 -9.09 12.62 12.99
C THR A 287 -8.46 11.72 14.04
N LEU A 288 -8.64 12.09 15.31
CA LEU A 288 -8.35 11.20 16.42
C LEU A 288 -9.57 10.29 16.62
N LEU A 289 -9.33 9.00 16.82
CA LEU A 289 -10.34 7.99 17.09
C LEU A 289 -9.98 7.21 18.35
N ILE A 290 -10.93 7.07 19.27
CA ILE A 290 -10.84 6.25 20.47
C ILE A 290 -11.71 5.01 20.29
N THR A 291 -11.12 3.83 20.51
CA THR A 291 -11.84 2.55 20.45
C THR A 291 -11.48 1.66 21.64
N PRO A 292 -12.40 0.81 22.11
CA PRO A 292 -13.81 0.73 21.71
C PRO A 292 -14.62 1.94 22.21
N GLU A 293 -15.80 2.22 21.63
CA GLU A 293 -16.67 3.33 22.06
C GLU A 293 -17.28 3.10 23.46
N ALA A 294 -17.43 1.84 23.87
CA ALA A 294 -17.83 1.41 25.20
C ALA A 294 -17.23 0.02 25.47
N ALA A 295 -16.97 -0.31 26.73
CA ALA A 295 -16.54 -1.65 27.14
C ALA A 295 -16.85 -1.89 28.62
N GLN A 296 -16.72 -3.13 29.07
CA GLN A 296 -16.90 -3.52 30.46
C GLN A 296 -15.71 -4.35 30.93
N ALA A 297 -15.29 -4.16 32.18
CA ALA A 297 -14.32 -5.01 32.86
C ALA A 297 -14.63 -5.14 34.34
N LEU A 298 -13.94 -6.04 35.02
CA LEU A 298 -14.00 -6.17 36.46
C LEU A 298 -13.15 -5.09 37.13
N THR A 299 -13.46 -4.72 38.38
CA THR A 299 -12.65 -3.78 39.17
C THR A 299 -11.22 -4.26 39.46
N CYS A 300 -10.97 -5.56 39.26
CA CYS A 300 -9.66 -6.21 39.35
C CYS A 300 -8.99 -6.44 37.99
N ASP A 301 -9.50 -5.85 36.91
CA ASP A 301 -9.03 -6.03 35.54
C ASP A 301 -8.83 -4.68 34.80
N ARG A 302 -8.28 -4.73 33.59
CA ARG A 302 -8.00 -3.55 32.76
C ARG A 302 -8.69 -3.61 31.41
N ILE A 303 -9.19 -2.46 30.96
CA ILE A 303 -9.77 -2.30 29.63
C ILE A 303 -8.70 -1.75 28.67
N PRO A 304 -8.37 -2.44 27.56
CA PRO A 304 -7.55 -1.85 26.50
C PRO A 304 -8.33 -0.74 25.77
N VAL A 305 -7.70 0.42 25.62
CA VAL A 305 -8.22 1.57 24.87
C VAL A 305 -7.20 1.96 23.80
N TYR A 306 -7.63 1.91 22.55
CA TYR A 306 -6.85 2.23 21.37
C TYR A 306 -7.12 3.68 20.94
N PHE A 307 -6.04 4.42 20.73
CA PHE A 307 -6.02 5.76 20.21
C PHE A 307 -5.37 5.72 18.83
N LYS A 308 -6.08 6.18 17.80
CA LYS A 308 -5.59 6.20 16.43
C LYS A 308 -5.74 7.58 15.81
N VAL A 309 -4.70 8.06 15.13
CA VAL A 309 -4.80 9.23 14.24
C VAL A 309 -4.87 8.71 12.81
N VAL A 310 -6.04 8.89 12.22
CA VAL A 310 -6.38 8.33 10.91
C VAL A 310 -6.52 9.43 9.87
N ASN A 311 -6.31 9.05 8.60
CA ASN A 311 -6.64 9.88 7.44
C ASN A 311 -8.14 9.84 7.12
N ASP A 312 -8.58 10.61 6.12
CA ASP A 312 -9.98 10.64 5.66
C ASP A 312 -10.52 9.28 5.17
N SER A 313 -9.64 8.32 4.90
CA SER A 313 -10.00 6.94 4.54
C SER A 313 -10.10 6.01 5.75
N GLY A 314 -9.91 6.52 6.97
CA GLY A 314 -10.00 5.76 8.22
C GLY A 314 -8.76 4.92 8.55
N PHE A 315 -7.66 5.07 7.82
CA PHE A 315 -6.43 4.32 8.08
C PHE A 315 -5.45 5.11 8.95
N PRO A 316 -4.75 4.46 9.91
CA PRO A 316 -3.70 5.10 10.70
C PRO A 316 -2.61 5.72 9.81
N ILE A 317 -2.16 6.92 10.20
CA ILE A 317 -1.14 7.65 9.45
C ILE A 317 0.25 7.14 9.84
N SER A 318 0.88 6.38 8.94
CA SER A 318 2.26 5.89 9.09
C SER A 318 3.24 7.04 9.38
N GLY A 319 4.18 6.84 10.31
CA GLY A 319 5.15 7.86 10.73
C GLY A 319 4.60 8.94 11.68
N TYR A 320 3.30 8.95 12.00
CA TYR A 320 2.73 9.91 12.95
C TYR A 320 3.13 9.60 14.39
N SER A 321 3.84 10.53 15.04
CA SER A 321 4.46 10.31 16.36
C SER A 321 4.21 11.43 17.38
N ALA A 322 3.13 12.21 17.22
CA ALA A 322 2.82 13.30 18.12
C ALA A 322 2.47 12.79 19.53
N SER A 323 2.59 13.67 20.54
CA SER A 323 2.15 13.39 21.90
C SER A 323 0.68 13.75 22.09
N PHE A 324 -0.02 12.95 22.90
CA PHE A 324 -1.42 13.16 23.27
C PHE A 324 -1.62 12.98 24.76
N THR A 325 -2.72 13.52 25.29
CA THR A 325 -3.13 13.34 26.68
C THR A 325 -4.46 12.61 26.71
N ALA A 326 -4.52 11.46 27.39
CA ALA A 326 -5.73 10.71 27.70
C ALA A 326 -6.22 11.05 29.11
N VAL A 327 -7.52 11.23 29.28
CA VAL A 327 -8.17 11.60 30.55
C VAL A 327 -9.36 10.67 30.81
N ALA A 328 -9.35 10.02 31.97
CA ALA A 328 -10.44 9.24 32.51
C ALA A 328 -11.28 10.10 33.48
N SER A 329 -12.61 10.08 33.33
CA SER A 329 -13.55 10.90 34.10
C SER A 329 -14.79 10.07 34.50
N PRO A 330 -15.34 10.21 35.72
CA PRO A 330 -15.00 11.20 36.74
C PRO A 330 -13.68 10.90 37.46
N ASP A 331 -12.97 11.97 37.86
CA ASP A 331 -11.80 11.87 38.72
C ASP A 331 -12.24 11.66 40.17
N ASN A 332 -12.39 10.39 40.57
CA ASN A 332 -12.70 9.99 41.94
C ASN A 332 -11.50 9.33 42.64
N GLY A 333 -10.30 9.39 42.04
CA GLY A 333 -9.10 8.73 42.56
C GLY A 333 -9.05 7.21 42.39
N SER A 334 -10.02 6.61 41.70
CA SER A 334 -10.07 5.16 41.45
C SER A 334 -9.64 4.79 40.03
N ALA A 335 -9.94 5.64 39.04
CA ALA A 335 -9.60 5.40 37.64
C ALA A 335 -8.18 5.88 37.29
N CYS A 336 -7.42 5.08 36.55
CA CYS A 336 -6.07 5.44 36.13
C CYS A 336 -5.63 4.71 34.86
N TRP A 337 -4.53 5.18 34.26
CA TRP A 337 -3.93 4.61 33.05
C TRP A 337 -2.65 3.81 33.32
N SER A 338 -2.44 2.79 32.50
CA SER A 338 -1.23 1.99 32.40
C SER A 338 -0.83 1.79 30.92
N GLU A 339 0.47 1.66 30.65
CA GLU A 339 0.96 1.24 29.32
C GLU A 339 1.10 -0.29 29.19
N GLN A 340 0.81 -1.04 30.26
CA GLN A 340 0.95 -2.49 30.31
C GLN A 340 -0.41 -3.14 30.55
N GLN A 341 -0.71 -4.22 29.81
CA GLN A 341 -1.94 -5.00 29.97
C GLN A 341 -2.05 -5.62 31.36
N SER A 342 -0.95 -6.17 31.86
CA SER A 342 -0.88 -6.83 33.16
C SER A 342 0.39 -6.42 33.89
N GLY A 343 0.32 -6.23 35.21
CA GLY A 343 1.44 -5.73 35.99
C GLY A 343 1.76 -4.27 35.69
N GLY A 344 2.77 -3.72 36.38
CA GLY A 344 3.10 -2.29 36.28
C GLY A 344 2.18 -1.39 37.13
N SER A 345 2.63 -0.16 37.34
CA SER A 345 1.91 0.83 38.15
C SER A 345 0.88 1.58 37.32
N CYS A 346 -0.36 1.60 37.78
CA CYS A 346 -1.37 2.54 37.34
C CYS A 346 -1.14 3.89 38.04
N THR A 347 -1.02 5.00 37.29
CA THR A 347 -0.35 6.21 37.82
C THR A 347 -1.27 7.40 38.06
N ALA A 348 -2.17 7.71 37.13
CA ALA A 348 -3.11 8.82 37.25
C ALA A 348 -4.28 8.67 36.26
N ASN A 349 -5.38 9.38 36.51
CA ASN A 349 -6.53 9.49 35.61
C ASN A 349 -6.22 10.31 34.34
N SER A 350 -5.20 11.17 34.37
CA SER A 350 -4.67 11.91 33.21
C SER A 350 -3.28 11.41 32.88
N PHE A 351 -3.05 10.97 31.65
CA PHE A 351 -1.79 10.36 31.21
C PHE A 351 -1.37 10.89 29.84
N THR A 352 -0.10 11.29 29.70
CA THR A 352 0.47 11.74 28.43
C THR A 352 1.33 10.63 27.83
N SER A 353 1.07 10.29 26.57
CA SER A 353 1.86 9.33 25.80
C SER A 353 2.08 9.85 24.38
N SER A 354 2.76 9.07 23.54
CA SER A 354 3.02 9.41 22.14
C SER A 354 2.60 8.27 21.21
N PHE A 355 2.11 8.63 20.04
CA PHE A 355 1.79 7.67 18.98
C PHE A 355 3.05 7.03 18.40
N VAL A 356 2.88 5.81 17.87
CA VAL A 356 3.86 5.14 17.00
C VAL A 356 3.09 4.76 15.74
N ASP A 357 3.51 5.31 14.60
CA ASP A 357 2.84 5.11 13.30
C ASP A 357 1.32 5.39 13.34
N GLY A 358 0.94 6.44 14.08
CA GLY A 358 -0.46 6.87 14.20
C GLY A 358 -1.28 6.10 15.24
N GLU A 359 -0.71 5.12 15.95
CA GLU A 359 -1.46 4.29 16.90
C GLU A 359 -0.83 4.27 18.30
N LYS A 360 -1.67 4.06 19.31
CA LYS A 360 -1.26 3.77 20.69
C LYS A 360 -2.35 3.02 21.44
N THR A 361 -1.97 2.03 22.25
CA THR A 361 -2.86 1.40 23.23
C THR A 361 -2.48 1.84 24.64
N LEU A 362 -3.47 2.24 25.44
CA LEU A 362 -3.36 2.40 26.89
C LEU A 362 -4.39 1.51 27.57
N TYR A 363 -4.13 1.13 28.81
CA TYR A 363 -5.01 0.26 29.60
C TYR A 363 -5.64 1.06 30.74
N LEU A 364 -6.96 1.13 30.74
CA LEU A 364 -7.76 1.80 31.75
C LEU A 364 -8.07 0.83 32.89
N GLU A 365 -7.82 1.25 34.13
CA GLU A 365 -8.10 0.49 35.35
C GLU A 365 -9.00 1.34 36.27
N SER A 366 -9.90 0.71 37.02
CA SER A 366 -10.64 1.37 38.11
C SER A 366 -10.98 0.40 39.21
N THR A 367 -10.64 0.76 40.45
CA THR A 367 -11.03 0.00 41.66
C THR A 367 -12.43 0.31 42.17
N ALA A 368 -13.11 1.29 41.57
CA ALA A 368 -14.49 1.64 41.92
C ALA A 368 -15.47 1.10 40.87
N VAL A 369 -16.57 0.55 41.36
CA VAL A 369 -17.70 0.12 40.54
C VAL A 369 -18.40 1.34 39.94
N GLY A 370 -18.63 1.32 38.62
CA GLY A 370 -19.31 2.39 37.91
C GLY A 370 -18.78 2.65 36.52
N ASN A 371 -19.24 3.74 35.92
CA ASN A 371 -18.85 4.15 34.57
C ASN A 371 -17.75 5.21 34.60
N VAL A 372 -16.76 5.04 33.73
CA VAL A 372 -15.72 6.00 33.39
C VAL A 372 -15.87 6.36 31.92
N ASN A 373 -15.71 7.64 31.58
CA ASN A 373 -15.59 8.12 30.20
C ASN A 373 -14.13 8.49 29.93
N VAL A 374 -13.70 8.29 28.69
CA VAL A 374 -12.36 8.62 28.23
C VAL A 374 -12.44 9.78 27.26
N SER A 375 -11.50 10.71 27.36
CA SER A 375 -11.26 11.73 26.34
C SER A 375 -9.77 11.79 26.04
N ALA A 376 -9.42 12.18 24.82
CA ALA A 376 -8.04 12.44 24.46
C ALA A 376 -7.89 13.69 23.58
N ASN A 377 -6.74 14.34 23.69
CA ASN A 377 -6.39 15.51 22.91
C ASN A 377 -4.95 15.44 22.38
N VAL A 378 -4.77 15.82 21.12
CA VAL A 378 -3.47 16.04 20.47
C VAL A 378 -3.29 17.53 20.22
N ALA A 379 -2.57 18.20 21.12
CA ALA A 379 -2.46 19.67 21.10
C ALA A 379 -1.80 20.21 19.82
N SER A 380 -0.81 19.51 19.25
CA SER A 380 -0.07 19.95 18.07
C SER A 380 -0.92 20.03 16.81
N ASP A 381 -1.96 19.21 16.71
CA ASP A 381 -2.84 19.11 15.54
C ASP A 381 -4.29 19.52 15.87
N SER A 382 -4.55 20.02 17.09
CA SER A 382 -5.90 20.38 17.57
C SER A 382 -6.95 19.27 17.40
N LEU A 383 -6.54 18.02 17.59
CA LEU A 383 -7.41 16.85 17.50
C LEU A 383 -7.96 16.50 18.89
N SER A 384 -9.21 16.06 18.94
CA SER A 384 -9.80 15.54 20.17
C SER A 384 -10.88 14.52 19.86
N ASP A 385 -11.04 13.56 20.75
CA ASP A 385 -12.12 12.59 20.69
C ASP A 385 -12.51 12.15 22.12
N SER A 386 -13.69 11.54 22.26
CA SER A 386 -14.21 11.02 23.51
C SER A 386 -15.02 9.74 23.30
N ALA A 387 -14.82 8.78 24.20
CA ALA A 387 -15.52 7.50 24.20
C ALA A 387 -16.00 7.15 25.61
N GLY A 388 -16.97 6.25 25.70
CA GLY A 388 -17.57 5.76 26.93
C GLY A 388 -19.07 5.49 26.76
N PRO A 389 -19.69 4.80 27.75
CA PRO A 389 -19.11 4.47 29.04
C PRO A 389 -18.23 3.21 29.04
N TYR A 390 -17.13 3.28 29.78
CA TYR A 390 -16.31 2.13 30.20
C TYR A 390 -16.74 1.73 31.60
N ARG A 391 -17.31 0.54 31.75
CA ARG A 391 -17.98 0.11 32.98
C ARG A 391 -17.13 -0.87 33.77
N PHE A 392 -16.89 -0.56 35.04
CA PHE A 392 -16.20 -1.44 35.98
C PHE A 392 -17.21 -2.09 36.94
N VAL A 393 -17.15 -3.41 37.07
CA VAL A 393 -18.11 -4.23 37.84
C VAL A 393 -17.40 -5.11 38.86
N PRO A 394 -18.03 -5.45 40.00
CA PRO A 394 -17.36 -6.20 41.06
C PRO A 394 -17.27 -7.71 40.80
N PHE A 395 -18.09 -8.24 39.89
CA PHE A 395 -18.13 -9.66 39.53
C PHE A 395 -18.67 -9.84 38.11
N GLY A 396 -18.35 -10.96 37.48
CA GLY A 396 -18.62 -11.18 36.06
C GLY A 396 -17.93 -12.42 35.50
N PHE A 397 -17.78 -12.46 34.17
CA PHE A 397 -17.08 -13.53 33.48
C PHE A 397 -15.72 -13.09 32.96
N GLN A 398 -14.73 -13.97 33.09
CA GLN A 398 -13.44 -13.90 32.41
C GLN A 398 -13.30 -15.05 31.41
N PHE A 399 -12.56 -14.80 30.34
CA PHE A 399 -12.39 -15.75 29.24
C PHE A 399 -10.92 -16.14 29.07
N ASP A 400 -10.66 -17.40 28.73
CA ASP A 400 -9.32 -17.90 28.44
C ASP A 400 -9.36 -18.89 27.27
N PRO A 401 -8.61 -18.65 26.17
CA PRO A 401 -7.71 -17.52 25.93
C PRO A 401 -8.43 -16.19 25.66
N ASP A 402 -7.77 -15.09 26.01
CA ASP A 402 -8.22 -13.72 25.73
C ASP A 402 -7.06 -12.87 25.14
N PRO A 403 -7.14 -12.45 23.85
CA PRO A 403 -8.18 -12.78 22.89
C PRO A 403 -8.08 -14.23 22.38
N ALA A 404 -9.21 -14.83 22.03
CA ALA A 404 -9.23 -16.17 21.42
C ALA A 404 -8.97 -16.09 19.91
N LYS A 405 -7.95 -16.82 19.46
CA LYS A 405 -7.55 -16.87 18.04
C LYS A 405 -8.35 -17.93 17.29
N ALA A 406 -9.16 -17.50 16.33
CA ALA A 406 -10.09 -18.37 15.62
C ALA A 406 -9.91 -18.33 14.09
N ILE A 407 -10.58 -19.26 13.42
CA ILE A 407 -10.69 -19.32 11.96
C ILE A 407 -12.16 -19.11 11.61
N ALA A 408 -12.44 -18.24 10.65
CA ALA A 408 -13.80 -17.94 10.22
C ALA A 408 -14.58 -19.23 9.90
N GLY A 409 -15.74 -19.40 10.55
CA GLY A 409 -16.64 -20.55 10.43
C GLY A 409 -16.24 -21.81 11.21
N LYS A 410 -15.05 -21.84 11.83
CA LYS A 410 -14.60 -22.97 12.64
C LYS A 410 -14.80 -22.68 14.14
N PRO A 411 -15.47 -23.58 14.89
CA PRO A 411 -15.63 -23.41 16.34
C PRO A 411 -14.29 -23.27 17.07
N VAL A 412 -14.25 -22.38 18.07
CA VAL A 412 -13.13 -22.19 19.00
C VAL A 412 -13.63 -22.35 20.43
N SER A 413 -12.99 -23.24 21.19
CA SER A 413 -13.29 -23.47 22.60
C SER A 413 -12.66 -22.39 23.47
N VAL A 414 -13.46 -21.73 24.29
CA VAL A 414 -13.05 -20.72 25.26
C VAL A 414 -13.53 -21.13 26.64
N THR A 415 -12.63 -21.07 27.62
CA THR A 415 -12.97 -21.29 29.03
C THR A 415 -13.64 -20.03 29.56
N VAL A 416 -14.84 -20.16 30.12
CA VAL A 416 -15.56 -19.10 30.80
C VAL A 416 -15.44 -19.31 32.31
N LYS A 417 -14.98 -18.29 33.04
CA LYS A 417 -14.76 -18.32 34.48
C LYS A 417 -15.66 -17.30 35.17
N ALA A 418 -16.52 -17.74 36.07
CA ALA A 418 -17.24 -16.84 36.96
C ALA A 418 -16.27 -16.33 38.04
N VAL A 419 -16.08 -15.02 38.12
CA VAL A 419 -15.10 -14.40 39.01
C VAL A 419 -15.67 -13.20 39.76
N ALA A 420 -15.09 -12.91 40.92
CA ALA A 420 -15.37 -11.74 41.75
C ALA A 420 -14.07 -11.07 42.20
N ASP A 421 -14.10 -9.75 42.36
CA ASP A 421 -12.99 -9.00 42.95
C ASP A 421 -12.92 -9.26 44.47
N THR A 422 -11.78 -9.80 44.91
CA THR A 422 -11.45 -9.99 46.33
C THR A 422 -10.19 -9.21 46.67
N GLY A 423 -10.34 -7.94 47.05
CA GLY A 423 -9.21 -7.10 47.46
C GLY A 423 -8.23 -6.74 46.34
N GLY A 424 -8.72 -6.51 45.12
CA GLY A 424 -7.93 -6.13 43.95
C GLY A 424 -7.41 -7.30 43.13
N SER A 425 -7.95 -8.50 43.33
CA SER A 425 -7.61 -9.71 42.59
C SER A 425 -8.89 -10.43 42.18
N CYS A 426 -8.99 -10.82 40.92
CA CYS A 426 -10.13 -11.60 40.42
C CYS A 426 -9.99 -13.06 40.89
N GLU A 427 -10.87 -13.49 41.78
CA GLU A 427 -10.93 -14.88 42.27
C GLU A 427 -12.15 -15.61 41.69
N VAL A 428 -12.01 -16.92 41.45
CA VAL A 428 -13.09 -17.75 40.89
C VAL A 428 -14.18 -17.98 41.93
N ILE A 429 -15.44 -17.82 41.53
CA ILE A 429 -16.62 -18.10 42.34
C ILE A 429 -16.88 -19.61 42.30
N GLU A 430 -16.28 -20.36 43.24
CA GLU A 430 -16.32 -21.84 43.24
C GLU A 430 -17.74 -22.40 43.37
N ASN A 431 -18.66 -21.64 43.98
CA ASN A 431 -20.05 -22.07 44.14
C ASN A 431 -20.88 -21.97 42.85
N TYR A 432 -20.37 -21.30 41.82
CA TYR A 432 -21.04 -21.23 40.52
C TYR A 432 -20.82 -22.54 39.76
N SER A 433 -21.79 -23.46 39.84
CA SER A 433 -21.70 -24.82 39.32
C SER A 433 -23.03 -25.31 38.73
N GLY A 434 -22.98 -26.43 38.00
CA GLY A 434 -24.14 -27.02 37.33
C GLY A 434 -24.35 -26.48 35.91
N THR A 435 -25.45 -26.89 35.28
CA THR A 435 -25.78 -26.42 33.92
C THR A 435 -26.48 -25.06 34.02
N LYS A 436 -25.92 -24.07 33.32
CA LYS A 436 -26.39 -22.69 33.26
C LYS A 436 -26.69 -22.34 31.80
N ASP A 437 -27.79 -21.65 31.54
CA ASP A 437 -28.13 -21.15 30.22
C ASP A 437 -27.65 -19.70 30.11
N LEU A 438 -26.63 -19.47 29.29
CA LEU A 438 -26.00 -18.16 29.15
C LEU A 438 -26.59 -17.39 27.97
N ASP A 439 -26.80 -16.09 28.13
CA ASP A 439 -27.25 -15.21 27.07
C ASP A 439 -26.06 -14.66 26.27
N LEU A 440 -26.18 -14.66 24.94
CA LEU A 440 -25.29 -13.96 24.01
C LEU A 440 -26.06 -12.78 23.40
N SER A 441 -25.83 -11.56 23.88
CA SER A 441 -26.70 -10.42 23.56
C SER A 441 -26.20 -9.55 22.40
N SER A 442 -24.90 -9.35 22.29
CA SER A 442 -24.32 -8.32 21.41
C SER A 442 -22.96 -8.74 20.86
N THR A 443 -22.81 -8.67 19.53
CA THR A 443 -21.50 -8.71 18.88
C THR A 443 -21.02 -7.28 18.65
N ASN A 444 -19.90 -6.92 19.27
CA ASN A 444 -19.24 -5.63 19.11
C ASN A 444 -18.16 -5.76 18.03
N TYR A 445 -18.21 -4.90 17.02
CA TYR A 445 -17.25 -4.90 15.93
C TYR A 445 -16.08 -3.97 16.28
N ILE A 446 -14.91 -4.55 16.57
CA ILE A 446 -13.71 -3.78 16.93
C ILE A 446 -12.96 -3.43 15.64
N GLU A 447 -12.62 -4.44 14.83
CA GLU A 447 -11.97 -4.24 13.52
C GLU A 447 -12.50 -5.24 12.48
N PRO A 448 -13.17 -4.78 11.41
CA PRO A 448 -13.61 -3.41 11.15
C PRO A 448 -14.69 -2.94 12.15
N GLN A 449 -14.89 -1.62 12.33
CA GLN A 449 -15.89 -1.04 13.26
C GLN A 449 -17.36 -1.27 12.89
N SER A 450 -17.62 -2.04 11.84
CA SER A 450 -18.97 -2.40 11.40
C SER A 450 -18.95 -3.78 10.80
N GLY A 451 -20.05 -4.50 10.95
CA GLY A 451 -20.22 -5.82 10.37
C GLY A 451 -21.68 -6.23 10.34
N THR A 452 -21.93 -7.38 9.72
CA THR A 452 -23.28 -7.96 9.61
C THR A 452 -23.37 -9.37 10.17
N LYS A 453 -22.24 -10.01 10.43
CA LYS A 453 -22.16 -11.35 11.02
C LYS A 453 -22.11 -11.22 12.53
N VAL A 454 -22.78 -12.12 13.24
CA VAL A 454 -22.79 -12.17 14.69
C VAL A 454 -21.98 -13.37 15.17
N VAL A 455 -21.38 -13.25 16.34
CA VAL A 455 -20.79 -14.39 17.03
C VAL A 455 -21.92 -15.29 17.51
N THR A 456 -21.73 -16.60 17.34
CA THR A 456 -22.66 -17.65 17.74
C THR A 456 -21.95 -18.65 18.63
N ALA A 457 -22.70 -19.48 19.35
CA ALA A 457 -22.15 -20.61 20.11
C ALA A 457 -22.88 -21.90 19.74
N ASP A 458 -22.18 -23.02 19.79
CA ASP A 458 -22.77 -24.35 19.51
C ASP A 458 -23.86 -24.70 20.54
N SER A 459 -23.66 -24.26 21.79
CA SER A 459 -24.63 -24.35 22.88
C SER A 459 -24.44 -23.18 23.84
N THR A 460 -25.54 -22.63 24.34
CA THR A 460 -25.57 -21.67 25.46
C THR A 460 -25.76 -22.35 26.81
N ASN A 461 -26.13 -23.63 26.82
CA ASN A 461 -26.29 -24.45 28.02
C ASN A 461 -24.92 -25.01 28.41
N ILE A 462 -24.22 -24.30 29.28
CA ILE A 462 -22.84 -24.59 29.69
C ILE A 462 -22.85 -25.29 31.05
N THR A 463 -22.09 -26.38 31.19
CA THR A 463 -21.91 -27.05 32.48
C THR A 463 -20.68 -26.48 33.17
N PHE A 464 -20.92 -25.81 34.30
CA PHE A 464 -19.89 -25.26 35.16
C PHE A 464 -19.49 -26.25 36.26
N ASN A 465 -18.19 -26.33 36.53
CA ASN A 465 -17.61 -27.04 37.66
C ASN A 465 -16.67 -26.09 38.39
N GLN A 466 -17.03 -25.71 39.62
CA GLN A 466 -16.23 -24.81 40.46
C GLN A 466 -15.92 -23.48 39.75
N GLY A 467 -16.94 -22.85 39.16
CA GLY A 467 -16.82 -21.55 38.50
C GLY A 467 -16.30 -21.59 37.06
N GLU A 468 -15.82 -22.73 36.56
CA GLU A 468 -15.27 -22.84 35.20
C GLU A 468 -16.18 -23.69 34.28
N GLY A 469 -16.42 -23.18 33.07
CA GLY A 469 -17.16 -23.85 32.00
C GLY A 469 -16.45 -23.65 30.65
N ILE A 470 -16.91 -24.35 29.61
CA ILE A 470 -16.36 -24.22 28.25
C ILE A 470 -17.50 -23.85 27.31
N ILE A 471 -17.29 -22.82 26.49
CA ILE A 471 -18.18 -22.41 25.41
C ILE A 471 -17.44 -22.48 24.08
N ASP A 472 -18.08 -23.03 23.06
CA ASP A 472 -17.55 -23.14 21.70
C ASP A 472 -18.15 -22.03 20.82
N PHE A 473 -17.38 -20.97 20.58
CA PHE A 473 -17.80 -19.84 19.75
C PHE A 473 -17.51 -20.08 18.26
N SER A 474 -18.38 -19.55 17.41
CA SER A 474 -18.23 -19.51 15.95
C SER A 474 -18.55 -18.13 15.40
N TYR A 475 -17.68 -17.61 14.54
CA TYR A 475 -17.87 -16.36 13.81
C TYR A 475 -17.57 -16.57 12.33
N PHE A 476 -18.49 -16.16 11.45
CA PHE A 476 -18.46 -16.46 10.01
C PHE A 476 -17.91 -15.32 9.16
N ASP A 477 -17.02 -14.52 9.72
CA ASP A 477 -16.27 -13.47 9.01
C ASP A 477 -14.84 -13.38 9.54
N ALA A 478 -14.01 -12.55 8.92
CA ALA A 478 -12.70 -12.18 9.43
C ALA A 478 -12.76 -10.82 10.14
N GLY A 479 -11.92 -10.65 11.15
CA GLY A 479 -11.84 -9.43 11.93
C GLY A 479 -11.61 -9.69 13.41
N HIS A 480 -11.63 -8.61 14.17
CA HIS A 480 -11.61 -8.58 15.62
C HIS A 480 -13.01 -8.19 16.11
N VAL A 481 -13.65 -9.10 16.83
CA VAL A 481 -15.00 -8.90 17.39
C VAL A 481 -15.02 -9.32 18.84
N SER A 482 -15.94 -8.75 19.59
CA SER A 482 -16.24 -9.16 20.97
C SER A 482 -17.69 -9.61 21.07
N VAL A 483 -17.99 -10.55 21.98
CA VAL A 483 -19.37 -10.94 22.28
C VAL A 483 -19.66 -10.87 23.76
N THR A 484 -20.75 -10.21 24.13
CA THR A 484 -21.21 -10.14 25.51
C THR A 484 -21.92 -11.45 25.88
N VAL A 485 -21.43 -12.10 26.93
CA VAL A 485 -22.02 -13.29 27.55
C VAL A 485 -22.55 -12.92 28.93
N SER A 486 -23.77 -13.34 29.28
CA SER A 486 -24.35 -13.09 30.61
C SER A 486 -25.14 -14.25 31.21
N ASP A 487 -25.16 -14.32 32.54
CA ASP A 487 -26.15 -15.06 33.34
C ASP A 487 -26.96 -14.01 34.13
N PRO A 488 -28.12 -13.56 33.62
CA PRO A 488 -28.94 -12.56 34.29
C PRO A 488 -29.66 -13.09 35.53
N GLU A 489 -29.83 -14.41 35.65
CA GLU A 489 -30.55 -15.05 36.75
C GLU A 489 -29.66 -15.24 37.99
N TRP A 490 -28.34 -15.09 37.83
CA TRP A 490 -27.42 -15.19 38.94
C TRP A 490 -27.64 -14.10 40.00
N THR A 491 -27.65 -14.52 41.26
CA THR A 491 -27.80 -13.64 42.41
C THR A 491 -26.58 -13.71 43.32
N LYS A 492 -26.25 -12.58 43.96
CA LYS A 492 -25.05 -12.43 44.81
C LYS A 492 -25.02 -13.43 45.98
N GLU A 493 -26.18 -13.87 46.44
CA GLU A 493 -26.32 -14.85 47.52
C GLU A 493 -25.66 -16.20 47.15
N GLU A 494 -25.50 -16.50 45.86
CA GLU A 494 -24.84 -17.70 45.36
C GLU A 494 -23.31 -17.67 45.52
N CYS A 495 -22.72 -16.50 45.78
CA CYS A 495 -21.26 -16.31 45.91
C CYS A 495 -20.72 -16.54 47.33
N GLY A 496 -21.56 -16.36 48.36
CA GLY A 496 -21.11 -16.38 49.76
C GLY A 496 -20.07 -15.29 50.06
N ALA A 497 -19.10 -15.60 50.92
CA ALA A 497 -18.14 -14.62 51.43
C ALA A 497 -17.15 -14.07 50.37
N GLN A 498 -17.00 -14.75 49.23
CA GLN A 498 -16.11 -14.31 48.14
C GLN A 498 -16.60 -13.02 47.47
N CYS A 499 -17.87 -12.66 47.65
CA CYS A 499 -18.41 -11.43 47.10
C CYS A 499 -18.54 -10.33 48.15
N ASP A 500 -18.05 -10.46 49.39
CA ASP A 500 -18.31 -9.51 50.48
C ASP A 500 -17.81 -8.05 50.22
N ASP A 501 -16.93 -7.82 49.25
CA ASP A 501 -16.32 -6.52 48.88
C ASP A 501 -17.13 -5.67 47.87
N HIS A 502 -18.45 -5.87 47.81
CA HIS A 502 -19.28 -5.30 46.75
C HIS A 502 -19.66 -3.84 47.00
N GLN A 503 -19.22 -2.95 46.12
CA GLN A 503 -19.75 -1.59 45.99
C GLN A 503 -20.86 -1.57 44.90
N GLY A 504 -22.11 -1.31 45.29
CA GLY A 504 -23.23 -1.03 44.35
C GLY A 504 -24.29 -2.13 44.18
N ASP A 505 -25.38 -1.80 43.48
CA ASP A 505 -26.58 -2.63 43.29
C ASP A 505 -26.50 -3.52 42.02
N TRP A 506 -25.35 -4.14 41.76
CA TRP A 506 -25.18 -4.97 40.56
C TRP A 506 -25.83 -6.36 40.72
N THR A 507 -26.41 -6.89 39.65
CA THR A 507 -27.03 -8.23 39.59
C THR A 507 -26.60 -8.98 38.33
N GLY A 508 -26.55 -10.31 38.39
CA GLY A 508 -26.14 -11.16 37.29
C GLY A 508 -24.63 -11.18 37.03
N LEU A 509 -24.19 -12.14 36.24
CA LEU A 509 -22.81 -12.22 35.73
C LEU A 509 -22.79 -11.77 34.27
N SER A 510 -21.77 -11.01 33.89
CA SER A 510 -21.58 -10.59 32.51
C SER A 510 -20.09 -10.39 32.22
N GLY A 511 -19.69 -10.64 30.98
CA GLY A 511 -18.35 -10.36 30.48
C GLY A 511 -18.33 -10.41 28.96
N ASP A 512 -17.30 -9.81 28.37
CA ASP A 512 -17.10 -9.77 26.92
C ASP A 512 -15.99 -10.76 26.53
N ALA A 513 -16.26 -11.63 25.55
CA ALA A 513 -15.29 -12.57 25.01
C ALA A 513 -14.72 -12.04 23.68
N ASP A 514 -13.43 -11.73 23.65
CA ASP A 514 -12.74 -11.22 22.47
C ASP A 514 -12.25 -12.33 21.53
N LEU A 515 -12.54 -12.17 20.24
CA LEU A 515 -12.20 -13.12 19.17
C LEU A 515 -11.39 -12.42 18.07
N GLU A 516 -10.16 -12.90 17.85
CA GLU A 516 -9.34 -12.56 16.68
C GLU A 516 -9.52 -13.62 15.60
N VAL A 517 -10.32 -13.31 14.58
CA VAL A 517 -10.74 -14.27 13.56
C VAL A 517 -10.09 -13.98 12.22
N ARG A 518 -9.36 -14.96 11.68
CA ARG A 518 -8.78 -14.87 10.33
C ARG A 518 -9.53 -15.75 9.33
N PRO A 519 -9.43 -15.46 8.02
CA PRO A 519 -9.89 -16.38 7.00
C PRO A 519 -9.20 -17.75 7.14
N TYR A 520 -9.88 -18.83 6.73
CA TYR A 520 -9.28 -20.16 6.69
C TYR A 520 -8.10 -20.21 5.70
N THR A 521 -8.35 -19.71 4.50
CA THR A 521 -7.36 -19.52 3.44
C THR A 521 -7.81 -18.39 2.50
N LEU A 522 -6.97 -18.07 1.52
CA LEU A 522 -7.28 -17.13 0.44
C LEU A 522 -7.34 -17.90 -0.88
N ALA A 523 -8.36 -17.63 -1.69
CA ALA A 523 -8.44 -18.06 -3.07
C ALA A 523 -7.90 -16.96 -3.99
N LEU A 524 -7.07 -17.36 -4.96
CA LEU A 524 -6.72 -16.51 -6.09
C LEU A 524 -7.84 -16.59 -7.12
N CYS A 525 -8.44 -15.45 -7.41
CA CYS A 525 -9.53 -15.28 -8.36
C CYS A 525 -9.10 -14.33 -9.47
N ASP A 526 -9.80 -14.41 -10.60
CA ASP A 526 -9.66 -13.50 -11.73
C ASP A 526 -8.22 -13.28 -12.19
N ILE A 527 -7.43 -14.37 -12.14
CA ILE A 527 -5.99 -14.29 -12.41
C ILE A 527 -5.80 -13.95 -13.89
N THR A 528 -5.26 -12.77 -14.17
CA THR A 528 -5.10 -12.27 -15.52
C THR A 528 -3.62 -12.11 -15.83
N ALA A 529 -3.15 -12.88 -16.80
CA ALA A 529 -1.76 -12.78 -17.24
C ALA A 529 -1.57 -11.50 -18.06
N SER A 530 -0.65 -10.63 -17.63
CA SER A 530 -0.43 -9.32 -18.25
C SER A 530 -0.06 -9.43 -19.74
N ALA A 531 0.58 -10.53 -20.14
CA ALA A 531 1.04 -10.76 -21.50
C ALA A 531 -0.03 -11.34 -22.47
N SER A 532 -1.10 -11.97 -21.97
CA SER A 532 -2.09 -12.65 -22.83
C SER A 532 -3.53 -12.16 -22.66
N GLY A 533 -3.82 -11.39 -21.59
CA GLY A 533 -5.18 -10.95 -21.27
C GLY A 533 -6.14 -12.08 -20.89
N VAL A 534 -5.64 -13.31 -20.73
CA VAL A 534 -6.45 -14.48 -20.37
C VAL A 534 -6.70 -14.47 -18.87
N THR A 535 -7.98 -14.41 -18.49
CA THR A 535 -8.44 -14.55 -17.10
C THR A 535 -8.65 -16.04 -16.75
N ASN A 536 -8.15 -16.46 -15.59
CA ASN A 536 -8.20 -17.82 -15.05
C ASN A 536 -7.71 -18.90 -16.05
N PRO A 537 -6.47 -18.81 -16.55
CA PRO A 537 -5.93 -19.75 -17.54
C PRO A 537 -6.02 -21.22 -17.06
N GLN A 538 -6.52 -22.11 -17.93
CA GLN A 538 -6.79 -23.54 -17.63
C GLN A 538 -5.86 -24.50 -18.42
N GLY A 539 -4.64 -24.10 -18.72
CA GLY A 539 -3.66 -24.90 -19.44
C GLY A 539 -2.94 -25.93 -18.57
N THR A 540 -2.52 -27.02 -19.18
CA THR A 540 -1.62 -28.02 -18.60
C THR A 540 -0.19 -27.79 -19.10
N SER A 541 0.78 -28.56 -18.59
CA SER A 541 2.16 -28.56 -19.11
C SER A 541 2.30 -29.02 -20.57
N PHE A 542 1.20 -29.46 -21.20
CA PHE A 542 1.19 -30.01 -22.56
C PHE A 542 0.27 -29.26 -23.53
N SER A 543 -0.76 -28.55 -23.05
CA SER A 543 -1.75 -27.89 -23.91
C SER A 543 -2.63 -26.88 -23.16
N GLY A 544 -3.25 -25.95 -23.89
CA GLY A 544 -4.16 -24.94 -23.33
C GLY A 544 -3.43 -23.65 -22.92
N ASN A 545 -4.18 -22.64 -22.50
CA ASN A 545 -3.60 -21.37 -22.05
C ASN A 545 -2.89 -21.61 -20.72
N GLY A 546 -1.56 -21.69 -20.75
CA GLY A 546 -0.76 -21.80 -19.54
C GLY A 546 -1.03 -20.65 -18.58
N PHE A 547 -0.54 -20.78 -17.34
CA PHE A 547 -0.49 -19.68 -16.39
C PHE A 547 0.42 -18.56 -16.93
N VAL A 548 1.01 -17.77 -16.05
CA VAL A 548 1.97 -16.73 -16.43
C VAL A 548 3.34 -17.37 -16.59
N ALA A 549 4.03 -17.08 -17.69
CA ALA A 549 5.40 -17.55 -17.88
C ALA A 549 6.31 -16.99 -16.76
N ALA A 550 7.31 -17.77 -16.36
CA ALA A 550 8.25 -17.34 -15.34
C ALA A 550 8.89 -15.98 -15.71
N GLY A 551 8.90 -15.04 -14.76
CA GLY A 551 9.44 -13.68 -14.96
C GLY A 551 8.43 -12.65 -15.46
N TYR A 552 7.18 -13.03 -15.77
CA TYR A 552 6.14 -12.08 -16.17
C TYR A 552 5.19 -11.76 -15.01
N ALA A 553 4.70 -10.51 -14.98
CA ALA A 553 3.72 -10.06 -14.02
C ALA A 553 2.32 -10.63 -14.32
N PHE A 554 1.49 -10.68 -13.29
CA PHE A 554 0.07 -11.02 -13.39
C PHE A 554 -0.71 -10.27 -12.33
N SER A 555 -2.00 -10.04 -12.57
CA SER A 555 -2.92 -9.54 -11.57
C SER A 555 -3.84 -10.65 -11.10
N SER A 556 -4.25 -10.59 -9.84
CA SER A 556 -5.23 -11.52 -9.25
C SER A 556 -6.02 -10.81 -8.17
N VAL A 557 -7.27 -11.21 -8.00
CA VAL A 557 -8.10 -10.80 -6.86
C VAL A 557 -7.98 -11.87 -5.79
N LEU A 558 -7.77 -11.47 -4.54
CA LEU A 558 -7.80 -12.41 -3.40
C LEU A 558 -9.20 -12.43 -2.80
N LYS A 559 -9.77 -13.62 -2.65
CA LYS A 559 -11.04 -13.82 -1.93
C LYS A 559 -10.80 -14.63 -0.65
N PRO A 560 -11.21 -14.16 0.53
CA PRO A 560 -11.14 -14.95 1.76
C PRO A 560 -12.12 -16.13 1.72
N ILE A 561 -11.67 -17.28 2.21
CA ILE A 561 -12.47 -18.51 2.30
C ILE A 561 -12.81 -18.78 3.76
N ILE A 562 -14.10 -19.03 4.02
CA ILE A 562 -14.64 -19.45 5.32
C ILE A 562 -14.48 -20.97 5.43
N TRP A 563 -14.10 -21.45 6.61
CA TRP A 563 -13.97 -22.88 6.87
C TRP A 563 -15.34 -23.58 6.82
N ASN A 564 -15.37 -24.78 6.23
CA ASN A 564 -16.44 -25.75 6.39
C ASN A 564 -15.88 -27.18 6.31
N GLU A 565 -16.63 -28.17 6.82
CA GLU A 565 -16.18 -29.57 6.84
C GLU A 565 -16.01 -30.17 5.43
N ALA A 566 -16.77 -29.70 4.43
CA ALA A 566 -16.68 -30.20 3.06
C ALA A 566 -15.34 -29.86 2.41
N ILE A 567 -14.82 -28.65 2.64
CA ILE A 567 -13.51 -28.20 2.12
C ILE A 567 -12.39 -29.11 2.61
N GLN A 568 -12.43 -29.64 3.84
CA GLN A 568 -11.41 -30.58 4.34
C GLN A 568 -11.28 -31.86 3.48
N SER A 569 -12.36 -32.29 2.81
CA SER A 569 -12.40 -33.53 2.05
C SER A 569 -12.12 -33.37 0.55
N SER A 570 -12.20 -32.15 0.02
CA SER A 570 -12.04 -31.82 -1.41
C SER A 570 -10.71 -31.11 -1.74
N VAL A 571 -9.85 -30.83 -0.75
CA VAL A 571 -8.50 -30.30 -1.00
C VAL A 571 -7.62 -31.38 -1.66
N GLN A 572 -7.45 -31.32 -2.98
CA GLN A 572 -6.30 -31.94 -3.63
C GLN A 572 -5.05 -31.13 -3.30
N TRP A 573 -4.17 -31.70 -2.48
CA TRP A 573 -2.83 -31.15 -2.25
C TRP A 573 -2.03 -31.20 -3.56
N ILE A 574 -1.82 -30.06 -4.22
CA ILE A 574 -0.76 -29.96 -5.22
C ILE A 574 0.56 -29.93 -4.45
N TYR A 575 1.19 -31.09 -4.30
CA TYR A 575 2.58 -31.18 -3.87
C TYR A 575 3.46 -30.64 -5.00
N LEU A 576 3.87 -29.38 -4.90
CA LEU A 576 4.98 -28.88 -5.69
C LEU A 576 6.27 -29.58 -5.22
N PRO A 577 7.02 -30.24 -6.10
CA PRO A 577 8.24 -30.93 -5.72
C PRO A 577 9.28 -29.90 -5.28
N THR A 578 9.56 -29.88 -3.97
CA THR A 578 10.75 -29.31 -3.32
C THR A 578 11.25 -27.99 -3.90
N GLU A 579 10.53 -26.90 -3.67
CA GLU A 579 11.11 -25.56 -3.46
C GLU A 579 10.08 -24.70 -2.74
N LYS A 580 10.49 -24.08 -1.63
CA LYS A 580 9.61 -23.30 -0.75
C LYS A 580 9.10 -22.06 -1.50
N ILE A 581 7.78 -21.90 -1.61
CA ILE A 581 7.20 -20.58 -1.91
C ILE A 581 7.34 -19.74 -0.64
N ILE A 582 8.25 -18.76 -0.66
CA ILE A 582 8.38 -17.75 0.40
C ILE A 582 7.64 -16.51 -0.08
N VAL A 583 6.42 -16.30 0.43
CA VAL A 583 5.77 -14.99 0.32
C VAL A 583 6.43 -14.10 1.38
N THR A 584 7.35 -13.24 0.94
CA THR A 584 8.02 -12.30 1.84
C THR A 584 7.31 -10.96 1.75
N THR A 585 6.50 -10.61 2.75
CA THR A 585 6.16 -9.21 2.99
C THR A 585 7.36 -8.57 3.67
N ARG A 586 8.13 -7.73 2.96
CA ARG A 586 9.20 -6.94 3.58
C ARG A 586 8.56 -5.78 4.35
N GLN A 587 8.47 -5.90 5.67
CA GLN A 587 8.44 -4.74 6.55
C GLN A 587 9.89 -4.39 6.90
N LEU A 588 10.42 -3.33 6.30
CA LEU A 588 11.79 -2.86 6.55
C LEU A 588 11.81 -2.03 7.85
N LEU A 589 12.06 -2.67 8.99
CA LEU A 589 12.45 -1.98 10.23
C LEU A 589 13.97 -1.77 10.22
N THR A 590 14.43 -0.51 10.07
CA THR A 590 15.85 -0.16 10.24
C THR A 590 16.03 0.73 11.47
N SER A 591 16.73 0.23 12.50
CA SER A 591 17.29 1.02 13.60
C SER A 591 18.75 1.39 13.29
N PRO A 592 19.21 2.63 13.52
CA PRO A 592 20.60 3.03 13.30
C PRO A 592 21.50 2.81 14.54
N ASN A 593 22.74 2.40 14.27
CA ASN A 593 23.95 2.46 15.12
C ASN A 593 24.14 1.49 16.31
N ARG A 594 25.07 0.53 16.16
CA ARG A 594 26.42 0.51 16.81
C ARG A 594 27.15 -0.83 16.58
N GLY A 595 28.44 -0.73 16.19
CA GLY A 595 29.56 -1.52 16.73
C GLY A 595 29.60 -3.03 16.49
N LEU A 596 30.61 -3.47 15.71
CA LEU A 596 31.09 -4.85 15.63
C LEU A 596 31.40 -5.44 17.02
N THR A 597 30.51 -6.27 17.54
CA THR A 597 30.86 -7.34 18.51
C THR A 597 29.88 -8.51 18.38
N GLN A 598 30.38 -9.74 18.26
CA GLN A 598 29.59 -10.96 18.22
C GLN A 598 28.64 -11.07 19.43
N LEU A 599 27.33 -11.05 19.19
CA LEU A 599 26.32 -11.48 20.15
C LEU A 599 25.29 -12.32 19.40
N ARG A 600 25.19 -13.59 19.78
CA ARG A 600 24.11 -14.49 19.37
C ARG A 600 22.79 -13.96 19.95
N SER A 601 21.98 -13.28 19.15
CA SER A 601 20.57 -13.00 19.48
C SER A 601 19.66 -13.89 18.63
N ARG A 602 18.73 -14.57 19.31
CA ARG A 602 17.72 -15.43 18.70
C ARG A 602 16.65 -14.55 18.03
N TYR A 603 16.61 -14.51 16.71
CA TYR A 603 15.44 -14.03 15.98
C TYR A 603 14.36 -15.12 16.02
N ARG A 604 13.20 -14.82 16.62
CA ARG A 604 11.98 -15.61 16.42
C ARG A 604 11.38 -15.18 15.08
N PHE A 605 11.57 -15.99 14.06
CA PHE A 605 10.79 -15.90 12.83
C PHE A 605 9.37 -16.42 13.15
N GLN A 606 8.36 -15.57 13.02
CA GLN A 606 6.98 -16.05 12.95
C GLN A 606 6.73 -16.44 11.49
N MET A 607 6.96 -17.71 11.16
CA MET A 607 6.62 -18.26 9.85
C MET A 607 5.10 -18.31 9.72
N ILE A 608 4.54 -17.46 8.86
CA ILE A 608 3.18 -17.66 8.35
C ILE A 608 3.31 -18.69 7.22
N ASN A 609 2.91 -19.93 7.48
CA ASN A 609 2.77 -20.95 6.43
C ASN A 609 1.53 -20.61 5.58
N LEU A 610 1.72 -19.90 4.49
CA LEU A 610 0.71 -19.70 3.45
C LEU A 610 0.78 -20.87 2.46
N THR A 611 -0.30 -21.64 2.36
CA THR A 611 -0.47 -22.67 1.34
C THR A 611 -1.43 -22.12 0.28
N LEU A 612 -0.96 -21.92 -0.95
CA LEU A 612 -1.73 -21.32 -2.04
C LEU A 612 -2.26 -22.39 -3.00
N GLN A 613 -3.47 -22.22 -3.54
CA GLN A 613 -4.08 -23.13 -4.52
C GLN A 613 -4.80 -22.37 -5.66
N PRO A 614 -4.69 -22.82 -6.93
CA PRO A 614 -5.59 -22.44 -8.01
C PRO A 614 -6.84 -23.34 -8.00
N MET A 615 -8.05 -22.77 -8.05
CA MET A 615 -9.32 -23.52 -8.09
C MET A 615 -10.09 -23.27 -9.40
N ALA A 616 -10.87 -24.28 -9.81
CA ALA A 616 -11.74 -24.23 -10.98
C ALA A 616 -12.91 -23.25 -10.79
N THR A 617 -13.41 -22.74 -11.90
CA THR A 617 -14.36 -21.63 -12.08
C THR A 617 -15.72 -21.73 -11.34
N GLN A 618 -16.08 -22.84 -10.71
CA GLN A 618 -17.43 -23.07 -10.20
C GLN A 618 -17.70 -22.45 -8.81
N GLU A 619 -16.68 -22.34 -7.94
CA GLU A 619 -16.84 -21.81 -6.57
C GLU A 619 -16.77 -20.28 -6.47
N CYS A 620 -16.39 -19.59 -7.55
CA CYS A 620 -16.31 -18.12 -7.57
C CYS A 620 -17.68 -17.41 -7.57
N SER A 621 -18.79 -18.16 -7.55
CA SER A 621 -20.15 -17.66 -7.80
C SER A 621 -21.04 -17.50 -6.57
N GLN A 622 -20.56 -17.76 -5.34
CA GLN A 622 -21.37 -17.58 -4.13
C GLN A 622 -20.96 -16.35 -3.32
N GLU A 623 -21.91 -15.40 -3.28
CA GLU A 623 -22.04 -14.18 -2.48
C GLU A 623 -21.01 -13.04 -2.65
N THR A 624 -21.58 -11.83 -2.72
CA THR A 624 -20.93 -10.55 -2.99
C THR A 624 -20.34 -9.93 -1.72
N TYR A 625 -19.01 -9.78 -1.69
CA TYR A 625 -18.27 -8.97 -0.71
C TYR A 625 -17.33 -7.98 -1.44
N PRO A 626 -16.92 -6.87 -0.80
CA PRO A 626 -16.12 -5.82 -1.45
C PRO A 626 -14.74 -6.31 -1.90
N ARG A 627 -14.30 -5.80 -3.06
CA ARG A 627 -13.04 -6.16 -3.71
C ARG A 627 -11.86 -5.51 -2.99
N PHE A 628 -10.92 -6.32 -2.52
CA PHE A 628 -9.57 -5.88 -2.17
C PHE A 628 -8.64 -6.15 -3.35
N THR A 629 -7.86 -5.15 -3.77
CA THR A 629 -6.92 -5.26 -4.90
C THR A 629 -5.49 -4.99 -4.41
N PRO A 630 -4.78 -5.95 -3.78
CA PRO A 630 -3.36 -5.80 -3.52
C PRO A 630 -2.53 -6.11 -4.77
N VAL A 631 -1.56 -5.26 -5.08
CA VAL A 631 -0.49 -5.56 -6.05
C VAL A 631 0.56 -6.41 -5.32
N VAL A 632 0.74 -7.66 -5.75
CA VAL A 632 1.74 -8.58 -5.17
C VAL A 632 2.92 -8.69 -6.12
N THR A 633 4.09 -8.20 -5.70
CA THR A 633 5.35 -8.35 -6.43
C THR A 633 6.14 -9.53 -5.87
N MET A 634 6.30 -10.61 -6.64
CA MET A 634 7.17 -11.74 -6.28
C MET A 634 8.53 -11.57 -6.95
N SER A 635 9.61 -11.59 -6.18
CA SER A 635 11.00 -11.60 -6.69
C SER A 635 11.69 -12.92 -6.33
N TYR A 636 12.35 -13.54 -7.30
CA TYR A 636 13.11 -14.78 -7.15
C TYR A 636 14.60 -14.47 -7.23
N THR A 637 15.38 -14.81 -6.19
CA THR A 637 16.85 -14.67 -6.21
C THR A 637 17.48 -16.02 -6.49
N HIS A 638 18.16 -16.16 -7.64
CA HIS A 638 18.98 -17.34 -7.91
C HIS A 638 20.25 -17.31 -7.03
N LEU A 639 20.44 -18.34 -6.21
CA LEU A 639 21.74 -18.71 -5.65
C LEU A 639 22.34 -19.77 -6.55
N THR A 640 23.36 -19.41 -7.31
CA THR A 640 24.19 -20.36 -8.07
C THR A 640 25.07 -21.16 -7.09
N VAL A 641 25.11 -22.48 -7.28
CA VAL A 641 25.99 -23.42 -6.55
C VAL A 641 27.42 -23.29 -7.04
#